data_AF-A0A411E6B0-F1
#
_entry.id   AF-A0A411E6B0-F1
#
_cell.length_a   1.000
_cell.length_b   1.000
_cell.length_c   1.000
_cell.angle_alpha   90.00
_cell.angle_beta   90.00
_cell.angle_gamma   90.00
#
_symmetry.space_group_name_H-M   'P 1'
#
loop_
_entity.id
_entity.type
_entity.pdbx_description
1 polymer ?
#
loop_
_entity_poly.entity_id
_entity_poly.type
_entity_poly.pdbx_seq_one_letter_code
_entity_poly.pdbx_strand_id
1 'polypeptide(L)'
;MTKSTIPLLYEESPKLRKLREAIVQSQNKTILKGLVGSARSLVVAEAFRLSEQPFLWILRDKEEAAYCLNDLEQFFGDQKVFFYPGSYRRPYQIEETDNANVLLRAEVLNRINSRKKPAIIVTYPDALFEKVVTRKELARNTQKIKVGDTLSLDFLNEVLFEYRFHRVDFVTEPGEFAVRGGIVDVFSFSHDQPYRIEFFGDEIDSIRTFDVETQLSTEKVKKITIIPNVENKFLKESRESFLKYIDANTAIFVSDQEVLQERISEFFKKAKLAFAELSEEIQHSHPEELFTSPETIKTELQQFPLITFESDQQSEGPGDIVFHTKPQPVFNKKFDLLLANLNENEDKGFSNYIFCSSEQQARRFHDIFDQIGKSVHYQTLVAPLHEGFIDEDAKLACYTDHQIFERYHKFQIKNGYAKKQAITLKELNKLTVGDYVTHIDHGIGKFGGLKKIEVEGRQQEAIKLMYGERDILYVSIHSLHKISKYNGKDGAVPKIYKLGSAAWKKLKQKTKSRVKKIAFDLISVYAKRRLDKGFAYAPDSYLQHELEASFIYEDTPDQVTATQDIKNDMERERPMDRLICGDVGFGKTEVAIRAAFKAVDNGKQVAVLVPTTILAFQHYRTFTERLADMPVKVDYLNRFRTAKEKRETLAELAEGKVEIIIGTHQLVNKNVVFKDLGLLIVDEEQKFGVAVKDKLKAIKENVDVLTLTATPIPRTLQFSLMAARDLSVITTPPPNRYPIESHVIRLSESSIRDAISYELQRGGQVFFIHNRIQNIKEVAGMLQRLVPDAKIRVGHGQMEGKKLETLMLAFMNGEFDVLVSTTIVESGLDVTNANTIFINNANNFGLSDLHQMRGRVGRSNKKAFCYFITPPYHVMTTEARKRIEALEQFTELGSGFNIAMKDLEIRGAGDLLGGEQSGFINEIGFETYQKILAEAIDELKENEFKDLYEDDGKEKSYVKETQIDSDFELLFPDDYVNNITERLNLYTELNSISDEEELQEYQLHLRDRFGPLPESVEDLLNSVRIKWFASKIGIEKVVMKKGKLLGYFVSDQQSAFYQSNTFTKVLQYVQSHAGICRIKEKQTRNGLRLLLIFENVGSTDKALDVLRPIVGETEEISQPAS
;
A
#
# COMPACT_ATOMS: atom_id res chain seq x y z
N MET A 1 17.63 -25.81 -6.18
CA MET A 1 18.97 -26.43 -6.29
C MET A 1 19.98 -25.50 -5.62
N THR A 2 21.00 -26.06 -4.97
CA THR A 2 21.62 -25.51 -3.76
C THR A 2 22.40 -24.20 -3.94
N LYS A 3 22.25 -23.28 -2.98
CA LYS A 3 23.07 -22.06 -2.73
C LYS A 3 24.57 -22.37 -2.46
N SER A 4 25.11 -23.48 -2.98
CA SER A 4 26.33 -24.13 -2.47
C SER A 4 27.54 -24.14 -3.39
N THR A 5 27.45 -23.85 -4.69
CA THR A 5 28.60 -24.07 -5.61
C THR A 5 29.66 -22.96 -5.57
N ILE A 6 29.27 -21.69 -5.47
CA ILE A 6 30.23 -20.57 -5.47
C ILE A 6 31.08 -20.51 -4.17
N PRO A 7 30.50 -20.68 -2.96
CA PRO A 7 31.27 -20.79 -1.72
C PRO A 7 32.40 -21.80 -1.71
N LEU A 8 32.13 -22.99 -2.26
CA LEU A 8 33.08 -24.12 -2.30
C LEU A 8 34.33 -23.79 -3.13
N LEU A 9 34.22 -22.93 -4.16
CA LEU A 9 35.35 -22.50 -4.98
C LEU A 9 36.29 -21.55 -4.22
N TYR A 10 35.77 -20.76 -3.27
CA TYR A 10 36.58 -19.83 -2.47
C TYR A 10 37.17 -20.48 -1.21
N GLU A 11 36.58 -21.57 -0.70
CA GLU A 11 37.06 -22.29 0.49
C GLU A 11 38.49 -22.85 0.32
N GLU A 12 38.88 -23.20 -0.91
CA GLU A 12 40.22 -23.69 -1.24
C GLU A 12 41.23 -22.56 -1.54
N SER A 13 40.80 -21.30 -1.60
CA SER A 13 41.64 -20.17 -2.02
C SER A 13 42.80 -19.91 -1.04
N PRO A 14 44.07 -19.87 -1.51
CA PRO A 14 45.23 -19.50 -0.70
C PRO A 14 45.12 -18.10 -0.07
N LYS A 15 44.44 -17.18 -0.77
CA LYS A 15 44.24 -15.79 -0.30
C LYS A 15 43.27 -15.74 0.87
N LEU A 16 42.20 -16.53 0.81
CA LEU A 16 41.22 -16.64 1.89
C LEU A 16 41.84 -17.31 3.14
N ARG A 17 42.71 -18.31 2.95
CA ARG A 17 43.49 -18.92 4.05
C ARG A 17 44.41 -17.89 4.73
N LYS A 18 45.13 -17.08 3.95
CA LYS A 18 45.94 -15.97 4.49
C LYS A 18 45.08 -14.96 5.27
N LEU A 19 43.91 -14.59 4.74
CA LEU A 19 42.98 -13.70 5.44
C LEU A 19 42.51 -14.30 6.77
N ARG A 20 42.19 -15.60 6.79
CA ARG A 20 41.82 -16.31 8.02
C ARG A 20 42.95 -16.31 9.05
N GLU A 21 44.18 -16.61 8.63
CA GLU A 21 45.36 -16.57 9.51
C GLU A 21 45.57 -15.16 10.08
N ALA A 22 45.38 -14.13 9.26
CA ALA A 22 45.46 -12.74 9.69
C ALA A 22 44.36 -12.35 10.69
N ILE A 23 43.13 -12.83 10.50
CA ILE A 23 42.01 -12.61 11.45
C ILE A 23 42.30 -13.24 12.81
N VAL A 24 42.90 -14.44 12.84
CA VAL A 24 43.26 -15.13 14.10
C VAL A 24 44.46 -14.46 14.79
N GLN A 25 45.40 -13.89 14.03
CA GLN A 25 46.55 -13.17 14.57
C GLN A 25 46.17 -11.74 14.96
N SER A 26 45.65 -11.59 16.19
CA SER A 26 45.00 -10.39 16.75
C SER A 26 45.85 -9.11 16.90
N GLN A 27 46.92 -8.90 16.11
CA GLN A 27 47.84 -7.75 16.26
C GLN A 27 48.26 -7.04 14.96
N ASN A 28 47.82 -7.47 13.77
CA ASN A 28 48.26 -6.86 12.50
C ASN A 28 47.12 -6.23 11.71
N LYS A 29 47.35 -5.00 11.21
CA LYS A 29 46.52 -4.39 10.16
C LYS A 29 46.73 -5.17 8.86
N THR A 30 45.64 -5.64 8.25
CA THR A 30 45.67 -6.36 6.97
C THR A 30 44.97 -5.53 5.91
N ILE A 31 45.58 -5.42 4.73
CA ILE A 31 45.00 -4.65 3.62
C ILE A 31 44.55 -5.63 2.52
N LEU A 32 43.28 -5.57 2.16
CA LEU A 32 42.70 -6.30 1.03
C LEU A 32 42.70 -5.39 -0.20
N LYS A 33 43.47 -5.77 -1.22
CA LYS A 33 43.62 -4.99 -2.45
C LYS A 33 42.88 -5.62 -3.61
N GLY A 34 42.31 -4.80 -4.49
CA GLY A 34 41.81 -5.24 -5.79
C GLY A 34 40.46 -5.98 -5.76
N LEU A 35 39.67 -5.83 -4.68
CA LEU A 35 38.28 -6.30 -4.61
C LEU A 35 37.31 -5.23 -5.13
N VAL A 36 36.52 -5.59 -6.14
CA VAL A 36 35.50 -4.73 -6.77
C VAL A 36 34.10 -5.35 -6.71
N GLY A 37 33.08 -4.50 -6.63
CA GLY A 37 31.68 -4.90 -6.54
C GLY A 37 31.37 -5.85 -5.38
N SER A 38 30.40 -6.75 -5.60
CA SER A 38 29.98 -7.74 -4.59
C SER A 38 31.04 -8.82 -4.30
N ALA A 39 32.21 -8.80 -4.95
CA ALA A 39 33.35 -9.63 -4.56
C ALA A 39 33.79 -9.35 -3.11
N ARG A 40 33.66 -8.09 -2.66
CA ARG A 40 33.93 -7.71 -1.25
C ARG A 40 33.01 -8.46 -0.29
N SER A 41 31.70 -8.39 -0.56
CA SER A 41 30.67 -9.09 0.22
C SER A 41 30.91 -10.60 0.24
N LEU A 42 31.29 -11.18 -0.90
CA LEU A 42 31.60 -12.61 -1.00
C LEU A 42 32.83 -13.00 -0.17
N VAL A 43 33.95 -12.26 -0.28
CA VAL A 43 35.16 -12.55 0.50
C VAL A 43 34.91 -12.40 2.00
N VAL A 44 34.18 -11.36 2.42
CA VAL A 44 33.79 -11.18 3.83
C VAL A 44 32.88 -12.31 4.29
N ALA A 45 31.92 -12.72 3.47
CA ALA A 45 31.05 -13.86 3.76
C ALA A 45 31.84 -15.15 3.94
N GLU A 46 32.70 -15.53 2.99
CA GLU A 46 33.46 -16.77 3.11
C GLU A 46 34.46 -16.73 4.27
N ALA A 47 35.10 -15.58 4.52
CA ALA A 47 35.93 -15.39 5.70
C ALA A 47 35.14 -15.57 7.01
N PHE A 48 33.89 -15.10 7.07
CA PHE A 48 33.02 -15.29 8.23
C PHE A 48 32.54 -16.75 8.36
N ARG A 49 32.20 -17.42 7.25
CA ARG A 49 31.74 -18.83 7.29
C ARG A 49 32.80 -19.76 7.86
N LEU A 50 34.07 -19.49 7.54
CA LEU A 50 35.22 -20.27 7.99
C LEU A 50 35.81 -19.78 9.32
N SER A 51 35.30 -18.67 9.86
CA SER A 51 35.69 -18.11 11.15
C SER A 51 34.64 -18.42 12.22
N GLU A 52 35.08 -18.66 13.45
CA GLU A 52 34.18 -18.76 14.61
C GLU A 52 34.05 -17.43 15.38
N GLN A 53 34.53 -16.32 14.79
CA GLN A 53 34.56 -15.00 15.42
C GLN A 53 33.46 -14.05 14.88
N PRO A 54 32.94 -13.11 15.70
CA PRO A 54 32.03 -12.06 15.24
C PRO A 54 32.75 -11.06 14.32
N PHE A 55 32.04 -10.51 13.33
CA PHE A 55 32.57 -9.50 12.41
C PHE A 55 31.81 -8.17 12.58
N LEU A 56 32.53 -7.05 12.51
CA LEU A 56 31.96 -5.71 12.37
C LEU A 56 32.44 -5.11 11.05
N TRP A 57 31.52 -4.77 10.15
CA TRP A 57 31.85 -4.16 8.86
C TRP A 57 31.36 -2.71 8.81
N ILE A 58 32.31 -1.78 8.74
CA ILE A 58 32.12 -0.34 8.71
C ILE A 58 32.30 0.13 7.26
N LEU A 59 31.20 0.50 6.61
CA LEU A 59 31.16 1.03 5.23
C LEU A 59 31.21 2.56 5.24
N ARG A 60 31.32 3.21 4.07
CA ARG A 60 31.50 4.67 3.99
C ARG A 60 30.27 5.45 4.43
N ASP A 61 29.10 4.96 4.04
CA ASP A 61 27.81 5.58 4.32
C ASP A 61 26.69 4.54 4.47
N LYS A 62 25.48 5.03 4.75
CA LYS A 62 24.29 4.20 4.95
C LYS A 62 23.90 3.39 3.71
N GLU A 63 24.07 3.94 2.50
CA GLU A 63 23.65 3.30 1.26
C GLU A 63 24.59 2.15 0.90
N GLU A 64 25.91 2.37 0.96
CA GLU A 64 26.90 1.29 0.79
C GLU A 64 26.71 0.18 1.84
N ALA A 65 26.48 0.56 3.11
CA ALA A 65 26.20 -0.39 4.19
C ALA A 65 24.96 -1.23 3.91
N ALA A 66 23.89 -0.65 3.35
CA ALA A 66 22.67 -1.36 3.06
C ALA A 66 22.80 -2.32 1.86
N TYR A 67 23.54 -1.95 0.81
CA TYR A 67 23.85 -2.87 -0.29
C TYR A 67 24.66 -4.08 0.18
N CYS A 68 25.71 -3.84 0.97
CA CYS A 68 26.55 -4.91 1.50
C CYS A 68 25.77 -5.81 2.48
N LEU A 69 24.84 -5.24 3.25
CA LEU A 69 23.92 -5.98 4.10
C LEU A 69 23.10 -6.98 3.27
N ASN A 70 22.47 -6.53 2.17
CA ASN A 70 21.63 -7.42 1.36
C ASN A 70 22.42 -8.51 0.65
N ASP A 71 23.60 -8.20 0.13
CA ASP A 71 24.50 -9.22 -0.40
C ASP A 71 24.76 -10.32 0.64
N LEU A 72 25.09 -9.93 1.88
CA LEU A 72 25.34 -10.86 2.99
C LEU A 72 24.09 -11.66 3.40
N GLU A 73 22.90 -11.04 3.40
CA GLU A 73 21.63 -11.71 3.67
C GLU A 73 21.32 -12.77 2.60
N GLN A 74 21.68 -12.56 1.33
CA GLN A 74 21.53 -13.59 0.30
C GLN A 74 22.36 -14.85 0.63
N PHE A 75 23.57 -14.67 1.17
CA PHE A 75 24.51 -15.75 1.49
C PHE A 75 24.19 -16.50 2.79
N PHE A 76 23.72 -15.82 3.83
CA PHE A 76 23.50 -16.41 5.16
C PHE A 76 22.04 -16.51 5.60
N GLY A 77 21.13 -15.82 4.92
CA GLY A 77 19.82 -15.49 5.44
C GLY A 77 19.89 -14.50 6.61
N ASP A 78 18.72 -14.08 7.06
CA ASP A 78 18.54 -12.98 8.00
C ASP A 78 19.02 -13.21 9.44
N GLN A 79 19.36 -14.44 9.81
CA GLN A 79 19.59 -14.80 11.22
C GLN A 79 21.02 -14.51 11.73
N LYS A 80 21.96 -14.25 10.80
CA LYS A 80 23.39 -14.08 11.13
C LYS A 80 23.93 -12.68 10.80
N VAL A 81 23.19 -11.89 10.06
CA VAL A 81 23.60 -10.57 9.57
C VAL A 81 22.68 -9.53 10.19
N PHE A 82 23.25 -8.48 10.79
CA PHE A 82 22.50 -7.44 11.48
C PHE A 82 22.95 -6.06 11.00
N PHE A 83 22.01 -5.12 10.90
CA PHE A 83 22.28 -3.74 10.54
C PHE A 83 22.23 -2.85 11.78
N TYR A 84 23.28 -2.07 12.02
CA TYR A 84 23.32 -1.11 13.13
C TYR A 84 23.16 0.33 12.58
N PRO A 85 21.98 0.95 12.68
CA PRO A 85 21.74 2.28 12.15
C PRO A 85 22.12 3.38 13.13
N GLY A 86 22.28 4.60 12.60
CA GLY A 86 22.33 5.82 13.41
C GLY A 86 20.97 6.18 14.00
N SER A 87 20.98 6.89 15.13
CA SER A 87 19.76 7.34 15.84
C SER A 87 19.02 8.50 15.16
N TYR A 88 19.57 9.07 14.08
CA TYR A 88 19.06 10.25 13.34
C TYR A 88 18.94 11.57 14.14
N ARG A 89 19.29 11.57 15.43
CA ARG A 89 19.23 12.77 16.26
C ARG A 89 20.30 13.78 15.85
N ARG A 90 19.91 15.05 15.70
CA ARG A 90 20.90 16.13 15.82
C ARG A 90 21.40 16.14 17.27
N PRO A 91 22.69 16.35 17.51
CA PRO A 91 23.22 16.40 18.87
C PRO A 91 22.38 17.36 19.74
N TYR A 92 21.95 16.86 20.91
CA TYR A 92 21.21 17.63 21.93
C TYR A 92 19.78 18.07 21.59
N GLN A 93 19.19 17.64 20.46
CA GLN A 93 17.76 17.84 20.20
C GLN A 93 16.94 16.69 20.78
N ILE A 94 15.82 17.00 21.45
CA ILE A 94 14.94 16.04 22.13
C ILE A 94 13.81 15.52 21.23
N GLU A 95 13.62 16.09 20.05
CA GLU A 95 12.41 15.85 19.28
C GLU A 95 12.69 15.03 18.01
N GLU A 96 11.99 13.88 17.95
CA GLU A 96 11.87 12.92 16.85
C GLU A 96 12.96 11.82 16.78
N THR A 97 12.74 10.75 17.55
CA THR A 97 13.34 9.43 17.26
C THR A 97 12.52 8.69 16.22
N ASP A 98 13.18 8.16 15.20
CA ASP A 98 12.59 7.12 14.35
C ASP A 98 12.57 5.79 15.13
N ASN A 99 11.36 5.38 15.56
CA ASN A 99 11.14 4.15 16.33
C ASN A 99 11.76 2.91 15.65
N ALA A 100 11.87 2.88 14.32
CA ALA A 100 12.48 1.77 13.59
C ALA A 100 14.00 1.67 13.85
N ASN A 101 14.71 2.79 13.92
CA ASN A 101 16.15 2.78 14.17
C ASN A 101 16.46 2.42 15.64
N VAL A 102 15.62 2.84 16.57
CA VAL A 102 15.74 2.46 17.99
C VAL A 102 15.64 0.94 18.14
N LEU A 103 14.70 0.32 17.40
CA LEU A 103 14.48 -1.12 17.43
C LEU A 103 15.67 -1.91 16.87
N LEU A 104 16.16 -1.54 15.69
CA LEU A 104 17.33 -2.17 15.07
C LEU A 104 18.59 -2.04 15.95
N ARG A 105 18.78 -0.88 16.62
CA ARG A 105 19.88 -0.68 17.56
C ARG A 105 19.76 -1.60 18.77
N ALA A 106 18.58 -1.68 19.37
CA ALA A 106 18.33 -2.56 20.52
C ALA A 106 18.47 -4.04 20.16
N GLU A 107 18.04 -4.45 18.96
CA GLU A 107 18.23 -5.80 18.42
C GLU A 107 19.73 -6.17 18.35
N VAL A 108 20.55 -5.30 17.74
CA VAL A 108 22.01 -5.49 17.64
C VAL A 108 22.65 -5.63 19.03
N LEU A 109 22.33 -4.73 19.96
CA LEU A 109 22.88 -4.75 21.32
C LEU A 109 22.49 -6.03 22.07
N ASN A 110 21.22 -6.44 21.98
CA ASN A 110 20.74 -7.70 22.57
C ASN A 110 21.43 -8.92 21.94
N ARG A 111 21.61 -8.91 20.61
CA ARG A 111 22.27 -9.99 19.88
C ARG A 111 23.71 -10.17 20.35
N ILE A 112 24.46 -9.08 20.53
CA ILE A 112 25.84 -9.08 21.06
C ILE A 112 25.85 -9.67 22.48
N ASN A 113 24.93 -9.25 23.35
CA ASN A 113 24.84 -9.73 24.73
C ASN A 113 24.49 -11.21 24.86
N SER A 114 23.67 -11.75 23.93
CA SER A 114 23.23 -13.14 23.99
C SER A 114 24.35 -14.17 23.80
N ARG A 115 25.48 -13.79 23.16
CA ARG A 115 26.70 -14.59 22.91
C ARG A 115 26.51 -16.02 22.36
N LYS A 116 25.35 -16.37 21.79
CA LYS A 116 25.05 -17.77 21.42
C LYS A 116 25.82 -18.27 20.18
N LYS A 117 26.02 -17.41 19.19
CA LYS A 117 26.70 -17.68 17.91
C LYS A 117 27.33 -16.40 17.37
N PRO A 118 28.48 -16.45 16.66
CA PRO A 118 29.04 -15.28 15.98
C PRO A 118 28.03 -14.72 14.97
N ALA A 119 28.12 -13.40 14.73
CA ALA A 119 27.25 -12.66 13.80
C ALA A 119 28.08 -11.61 13.07
N ILE A 120 27.61 -11.18 11.90
CA ILE A 120 28.14 -10.04 11.15
C ILE A 120 27.27 -8.83 11.45
N ILE A 121 27.88 -7.74 11.90
CA ILE A 121 27.20 -6.46 12.12
C ILE A 121 27.68 -5.50 11.04
N VAL A 122 26.76 -4.97 10.24
CA VAL A 122 27.02 -4.00 9.19
C VAL A 122 26.63 -2.61 9.67
N THR A 123 27.50 -1.63 9.52
CA THR A 123 27.35 -0.27 10.05
C THR A 123 28.10 0.76 9.20
N TYR A 124 27.98 2.03 9.57
CA TYR A 124 28.60 3.18 8.91
C TYR A 124 29.00 4.24 9.96
N PRO A 125 29.89 5.20 9.63
CA PRO A 125 30.45 6.17 10.59
C PRO A 125 29.43 6.88 11.47
N ASP A 126 28.36 7.39 10.89
CA ASP A 126 27.32 8.17 11.60
C ASP A 126 26.66 7.32 12.71
N ALA A 127 26.55 6.00 12.55
CA ALA A 127 25.93 5.10 13.53
C ALA A 127 26.80 4.84 14.76
N LEU A 128 28.13 4.91 14.59
CA LEU A 128 29.14 4.70 15.64
C LEU A 128 29.43 5.97 16.46
N PHE A 129 28.91 7.11 16.03
CA PHE A 129 29.14 8.40 16.66
C PHE A 129 28.54 8.48 18.08
N GLU A 130 27.33 7.95 18.28
CA GLU A 130 26.67 7.95 19.58
C GLU A 130 27.10 6.76 20.45
N LYS A 131 27.42 7.02 21.72
CA LYS A 131 27.74 6.00 22.72
C LYS A 131 26.50 5.24 23.15
N VAL A 132 26.67 3.95 23.45
CA VAL A 132 25.63 3.02 23.87
C VAL A 132 25.61 2.81 25.38
N VAL A 133 24.52 2.30 25.92
CA VAL A 133 24.45 1.89 27.34
C VAL A 133 25.40 0.72 27.60
N THR A 134 25.94 0.64 28.81
CA THR A 134 26.83 -0.48 29.17
C THR A 134 26.09 -1.82 29.20
N ARG A 135 26.82 -2.93 28.98
CA ARG A 135 26.25 -4.28 29.07
C ARG A 135 25.58 -4.56 30.41
N LYS A 136 26.13 -4.03 31.52
CA LYS A 136 25.61 -4.20 32.88
C LYS A 136 24.26 -3.52 33.05
N GLU A 137 24.12 -2.30 32.52
CA GLU A 137 22.87 -1.55 32.57
C GLU A 137 21.80 -2.20 31.69
N LEU A 138 22.15 -2.59 30.46
CA LEU A 138 21.20 -3.29 29.58
C LEU A 138 20.69 -4.59 30.21
N ALA A 139 21.60 -5.40 30.79
CA ALA A 139 21.22 -6.65 31.44
C ALA A 139 20.35 -6.45 32.70
N ARG A 140 20.57 -5.36 33.46
CA ARG A 140 19.73 -5.00 34.61
C ARG A 140 18.33 -4.59 34.17
N ASN A 141 18.23 -3.89 33.05
CA ASN A 141 16.99 -3.38 32.49
C ASN A 141 16.39 -4.34 31.45
N THR A 142 16.64 -5.65 31.56
CA THR A 142 16.10 -6.67 30.66
C THR A 142 15.33 -7.71 31.43
N GLN A 143 14.02 -7.84 31.16
CA GLN A 143 13.17 -8.86 31.77
C GLN A 143 13.11 -10.10 30.87
N LYS A 144 13.42 -11.28 31.41
CA LYS A 144 13.31 -12.56 30.70
C LYS A 144 12.10 -13.32 31.21
N ILE A 145 11.33 -13.90 30.29
CA ILE A 145 10.09 -14.61 30.60
C ILE A 145 10.07 -15.92 29.82
N LYS A 146 9.69 -17.01 30.46
CA LYS A 146 9.58 -18.34 29.87
C LYS A 146 8.24 -18.98 30.25
N VAL A 147 7.74 -19.84 29.37
CA VAL A 147 6.58 -20.71 29.66
C VAL A 147 6.88 -21.58 30.90
N GLY A 148 5.93 -21.60 31.84
CA GLY A 148 6.03 -22.26 33.14
C GLY A 148 6.74 -21.46 34.24
N ASP A 149 7.12 -20.20 33.99
CA ASP A 149 7.64 -19.33 35.05
C ASP A 149 6.48 -18.89 35.98
N THR A 150 6.71 -18.91 37.29
CA THR A 150 5.80 -18.34 38.29
C THR A 150 6.02 -16.83 38.39
N LEU A 151 5.18 -16.06 37.70
CA LEU A 151 5.24 -14.61 37.58
C LEU A 151 3.82 -14.06 37.72
N SER A 152 3.57 -13.19 38.70
CA SER A 152 2.26 -12.55 38.82
C SER A 152 2.08 -11.44 37.79
N LEU A 153 0.84 -11.23 37.35
CA LEU A 153 0.49 -10.19 36.39
C LEU A 153 0.84 -8.79 36.93
N ASP A 154 0.58 -8.54 38.22
CA ASP A 154 0.86 -7.25 38.87
C ASP A 154 2.35 -6.90 38.84
N PHE A 155 3.23 -7.88 39.10
CA PHE A 155 4.67 -7.68 39.04
C PHE A 155 5.13 -7.33 37.61
N LEU A 156 4.64 -8.04 36.59
CA LEU A 156 4.99 -7.74 35.21
C LEU A 156 4.54 -6.32 34.81
N ASN A 157 3.34 -5.92 35.25
CA ASN A 157 2.79 -4.59 35.02
C ASN A 157 3.67 -3.49 35.65
N GLU A 158 4.10 -3.66 36.91
CA GLU A 158 5.02 -2.73 37.58
C GLU A 158 6.37 -2.60 36.85
N VAL A 159 6.95 -3.73 36.42
CA VAL A 159 8.21 -3.75 35.67
C VAL A 159 8.08 -2.98 34.35
N LEU A 160 6.99 -3.18 33.60
CA LEU A 160 6.74 -2.48 32.34
C LEU A 160 6.60 -0.96 32.54
N PHE A 161 5.95 -0.51 33.62
CA PHE A 161 5.90 0.91 33.97
C PHE A 161 7.26 1.48 34.36
N GLU A 162 8.07 0.74 35.13
CA GLU A 162 9.44 1.14 35.46
C GLU A 162 10.28 1.30 34.19
N TYR A 163 10.08 0.41 33.22
CA TYR A 163 10.70 0.41 31.90
C TYR A 163 10.16 1.49 30.96
N ARG A 164 9.25 2.36 31.44
CA ARG A 164 8.60 3.43 30.68
C ARG A 164 7.79 2.93 29.49
N PHE A 165 7.24 1.72 29.59
CA PHE A 165 6.24 1.28 28.62
C PHE A 165 4.93 2.03 28.86
N HIS A 166 4.22 2.31 27.78
CA HIS A 166 2.93 2.96 27.81
C HIS A 166 1.81 1.91 27.82
N ARG A 167 0.96 1.97 28.85
CA ARG A 167 -0.22 1.11 28.90
C ARG A 167 -1.26 1.65 27.92
N VAL A 168 -1.67 0.81 26.99
CA VAL A 168 -2.64 1.12 25.94
C VAL A 168 -3.73 0.05 25.89
N ASP A 169 -4.79 0.33 25.13
CA ASP A 169 -5.85 -0.66 24.91
C ASP A 169 -5.41 -1.73 23.91
N PHE A 170 -4.69 -1.35 22.84
CA PHE A 170 -4.16 -2.22 21.80
C PHE A 170 -2.70 -1.87 21.54
N VAL A 171 -1.87 -2.89 21.51
CA VAL A 171 -0.43 -2.73 21.28
C VAL A 171 -0.20 -2.59 19.78
N THR A 172 0.34 -1.44 19.39
CA THR A 172 0.64 -1.09 18.01
C THR A 172 2.10 -0.72 17.82
N GLU A 173 2.72 -0.08 18.82
CA GLU A 173 4.07 0.44 18.77
C GLU A 173 5.02 -0.22 19.78
N PRO A 174 6.33 -0.33 19.50
CA PRO A 174 7.33 -0.71 20.49
C PRO A 174 7.29 0.21 21.71
N GLY A 175 7.37 -0.37 22.90
CA GLY A 175 7.20 0.35 24.16
C GLY A 175 5.76 0.43 24.62
N GLU A 176 4.80 -0.19 23.93
CA GLU A 176 3.43 -0.32 24.39
C GLU A 176 3.16 -1.69 25.03
N PHE A 177 2.20 -1.72 25.95
CA PHE A 177 1.65 -2.95 26.49
C PHE A 177 0.15 -2.81 26.81
N ALA A 178 -0.59 -3.91 26.73
CA ALA A 178 -1.99 -4.00 27.08
C ALA A 178 -2.24 -5.19 28.00
N VAL A 179 -3.20 -5.05 28.91
CA VAL A 179 -3.58 -6.09 29.88
C VAL A 179 -5.07 -6.34 29.75
N ARG A 180 -5.46 -7.58 29.48
CA ARG A 180 -6.85 -8.02 29.28
C ARG A 180 -7.10 -9.36 29.97
N GLY A 181 -7.74 -9.32 31.14
CA GLY A 181 -7.93 -10.53 31.95
C GLY A 181 -6.58 -11.19 32.26
N GLY A 182 -6.44 -12.47 31.89
CA GLY A 182 -5.20 -13.24 32.02
C GLY A 182 -4.22 -13.08 30.85
N ILE A 183 -4.40 -12.11 29.96
CA ILE A 183 -3.54 -11.91 28.78
C ILE A 183 -2.80 -10.58 28.91
N VAL A 184 -1.49 -10.61 28.63
CA VAL A 184 -0.64 -9.42 28.51
C VAL A 184 -0.02 -9.37 27.12
N ASP A 185 -0.40 -8.37 26.35
CA ASP A 185 0.24 -8.04 25.07
C ASP A 185 1.35 -7.02 25.34
N VAL A 186 2.55 -7.23 24.81
CA VAL A 186 3.69 -6.34 25.01
C VAL A 186 4.55 -6.28 23.75
N PHE A 187 4.97 -5.07 23.37
CA PHE A 187 5.87 -4.87 22.24
C PHE A 187 7.24 -4.38 22.71
N SER A 188 8.20 -5.30 22.79
CA SER A 188 9.57 -4.95 23.16
C SER A 188 10.30 -4.24 22.01
N PHE A 189 11.20 -3.30 22.36
CA PHE A 189 12.13 -2.68 21.42
C PHE A 189 13.17 -3.63 20.80
N SER A 190 13.22 -4.91 21.21
CA SER A 190 14.26 -5.85 20.78
C SER A 190 13.79 -6.93 19.81
N HIS A 191 12.53 -6.86 19.39
CA HIS A 191 11.92 -7.85 18.51
C HIS A 191 11.02 -7.15 17.49
N ASP A 192 10.87 -7.73 16.30
CA ASP A 192 10.11 -7.17 15.19
C ASP A 192 8.59 -7.37 15.31
N GLN A 193 8.16 -8.30 16.18
CA GLN A 193 6.76 -8.62 16.43
C GLN A 193 6.36 -8.54 17.91
N PRO A 194 5.06 -8.23 18.15
CA PRO A 194 4.25 -8.52 19.32
C PRO A 194 4.66 -9.68 20.18
N TYR A 195 4.49 -9.64 21.50
CA TYR A 195 4.28 -10.86 22.28
C TYR A 195 2.96 -10.81 23.03
N ARG A 196 2.18 -11.88 22.91
CA ARG A 196 0.99 -12.18 23.71
C ARG A 196 1.37 -13.23 24.75
N ILE A 197 1.25 -12.88 26.03
CA ILE A 197 1.58 -13.71 27.18
C ILE A 197 0.26 -14.10 27.85
N GLU A 198 -0.02 -15.40 27.91
CA GLU A 198 -1.22 -15.96 28.51
C GLU A 198 -0.89 -16.53 29.89
N PHE A 199 -1.64 -16.10 30.91
CA PHE A 199 -1.46 -16.49 32.31
C PHE A 199 -2.56 -17.46 32.74
N PHE A 200 -2.18 -18.46 33.53
CA PHE A 200 -3.08 -19.32 34.29
C PHE A 200 -2.79 -19.14 35.79
N GLY A 201 -3.52 -18.22 36.43
CA GLY A 201 -3.19 -17.76 37.78
C GLY A 201 -1.90 -16.94 37.77
N ASP A 202 -0.89 -17.38 38.53
CA ASP A 202 0.45 -16.76 38.60
C ASP A 202 1.50 -17.53 37.79
N GLU A 203 1.08 -18.41 36.87
CA GLU A 203 1.97 -19.16 35.97
C GLU A 203 1.74 -18.76 34.51
N ILE A 204 2.82 -18.67 33.73
CA ILE A 204 2.75 -18.40 32.29
C ILE A 204 2.44 -19.68 31.54
N ASP A 205 1.23 -19.77 30.99
CA ASP A 205 0.73 -20.92 30.26
C ASP A 205 1.26 -20.95 28.81
N SER A 206 1.14 -19.83 28.10
CA SER A 206 1.56 -19.75 26.71
C SER A 206 2.13 -18.38 26.34
N ILE A 207 3.07 -18.36 25.39
CA ILE A 207 3.60 -17.12 24.82
C ILE A 207 3.55 -17.25 23.30
N ARG A 208 3.00 -16.24 22.63
CA ARG A 208 2.83 -16.21 21.17
C ARG A 208 3.31 -14.87 20.62
N THR A 209 3.85 -14.86 19.40
CA THR A 209 3.93 -13.62 18.64
C THR A 209 2.58 -13.29 18.02
N PHE A 210 2.33 -12.01 17.72
CA PHE A 210 1.08 -11.61 17.04
C PHE A 210 1.34 -10.44 16.08
N ASP A 211 0.47 -10.29 15.09
CA ASP A 211 0.54 -9.20 14.13
C ASP A 211 -0.21 -7.95 14.63
N VAL A 212 0.40 -6.77 14.53
CA VAL A 212 -0.15 -5.51 15.08
C VAL A 212 -1.39 -4.98 14.35
N GLU A 213 -1.62 -5.36 13.10
CA GLU A 213 -2.80 -4.88 12.35
C GLU A 213 -4.00 -5.77 12.63
N THR A 214 -3.81 -7.08 12.55
CA THR A 214 -4.87 -8.06 12.78
C THR A 214 -5.11 -8.33 14.27
N GLN A 215 -4.11 -8.06 15.10
CA GLN A 215 -4.06 -8.40 16.54
C GLN A 215 -4.17 -9.92 16.81
N LEU A 216 -3.92 -10.75 15.79
CA LEU A 216 -3.99 -12.21 15.84
C LEU A 216 -2.61 -12.83 16.04
N SER A 217 -2.57 -13.89 16.85
CA SER A 217 -1.36 -14.67 17.12
C SER A 217 -0.84 -15.35 15.85
N THR A 218 0.49 -15.44 15.74
CA THR A 218 1.19 -16.05 14.62
C THR A 218 1.94 -17.30 15.07
N GLU A 219 3.02 -17.16 15.84
CA GLU A 219 3.89 -18.28 16.22
C GLU A 219 3.95 -18.48 17.74
N LYS A 220 4.01 -19.74 18.20
CA LYS A 220 4.23 -20.07 19.62
C LYS A 220 5.72 -20.01 19.96
N VAL A 221 6.07 -19.30 21.04
CA VAL A 221 7.44 -19.15 21.52
C VAL A 221 7.59 -19.66 22.95
N LYS A 222 8.74 -20.27 23.26
CA LYS A 222 8.99 -20.86 24.59
C LYS A 222 9.50 -19.85 25.62
N LYS A 223 10.13 -18.77 25.14
CA LYS A 223 10.75 -17.73 25.96
C LYS A 223 10.84 -16.43 25.18
N ILE A 224 10.75 -15.32 25.89
CA ILE A 224 10.88 -13.98 25.34
C ILE A 224 11.79 -13.13 26.21
N THR A 225 12.13 -11.96 25.70
CA THR A 225 12.95 -10.99 26.42
C THR A 225 12.37 -9.61 26.16
N ILE A 226 12.05 -8.89 27.22
CA ILE A 226 11.48 -7.55 27.17
C ILE A 226 12.59 -6.56 27.52
N ILE A 227 12.92 -5.72 26.55
CA ILE A 227 13.92 -4.66 26.65
C ILE A 227 13.22 -3.30 26.47
N PRO A 228 13.48 -2.31 27.35
CA PRO A 228 13.01 -0.94 27.25
C PRO A 228 13.71 -0.17 26.14
N ASN A 229 13.24 1.06 25.91
CA ASN A 229 13.93 1.98 25.02
C ASN A 229 15.33 2.28 25.57
N VAL A 230 16.35 1.77 24.88
CA VAL A 230 17.76 1.88 25.25
C VAL A 230 18.27 3.34 25.16
N GLU A 231 17.55 4.21 24.46
CA GLU A 231 17.91 5.61 24.32
C GLU A 231 17.26 6.53 25.36
N ASN A 232 16.29 6.02 26.15
CA ASN A 232 15.69 6.79 27.24
C ASN A 232 16.70 6.92 28.38
N LYS A 233 17.18 8.15 28.59
CA LYS A 233 18.11 8.47 29.66
C LYS A 233 17.45 8.23 31.02
N PHE A 234 17.74 7.10 31.66
CA PHE A 234 17.50 7.00 33.09
C PHE A 234 18.49 7.94 33.79
N LEU A 235 18.07 8.59 34.88
CA LEU A 235 18.76 9.75 35.51
C LEU A 235 20.21 9.49 35.97
N LYS A 236 20.78 8.28 35.79
CA LYS A 236 22.14 7.87 36.18
C LYS A 236 22.70 6.72 35.31
N GLU A 237 22.71 6.86 33.99
CA GLU A 237 23.28 5.83 33.10
C GLU A 237 24.73 6.12 32.70
N SER A 238 25.54 5.08 32.71
CA SER A 238 26.91 5.07 32.21
C SER A 238 26.92 4.58 30.76
N ARG A 239 27.51 5.38 29.88
CA ARG A 239 27.62 5.06 28.45
C ARG A 239 29.05 4.70 28.06
N GLU A 240 29.18 3.84 27.06
CA GLU A 240 30.46 3.44 26.47
C GLU A 240 30.40 3.48 24.94
N SER A 241 31.57 3.55 24.29
CA SER A 241 31.65 3.48 22.83
C SER A 241 31.17 2.11 22.33
N PHE A 242 30.61 2.08 21.12
CA PHE A 242 30.15 0.83 20.51
C PHE A 242 31.29 -0.20 20.38
N LEU A 243 32.52 0.25 20.07
CA LEU A 243 33.68 -0.65 19.97
C LEU A 243 34.07 -1.25 21.32
N LYS A 244 33.89 -0.54 22.43
CA LYS A 244 34.09 -1.12 23.78
C LYS A 244 32.97 -2.10 24.16
N TYR A 245 31.77 -1.92 23.59
CA TYR A 245 30.62 -2.78 23.81
C TYR A 245 30.68 -4.13 23.09
N ILE A 246 31.42 -4.27 21.99
CA ILE A 246 31.56 -5.54 21.23
C ILE A 246 32.56 -6.52 21.88
N ASP A 247 32.66 -7.74 21.36
CA ASP A 247 33.60 -8.74 21.90
C ASP A 247 35.04 -8.45 21.44
N ALA A 248 36.04 -8.61 22.30
CA ALA A 248 37.43 -8.30 21.97
C ALA A 248 38.00 -9.15 20.82
N ASN A 249 37.42 -10.33 20.56
CA ASN A 249 37.80 -11.19 19.44
C ASN A 249 37.07 -10.84 18.13
N THR A 250 36.39 -9.69 18.06
CA THR A 250 35.66 -9.26 16.84
C THR A 250 36.64 -8.77 15.78
N ALA A 251 36.56 -9.31 14.56
CA ALA A 251 37.31 -8.78 13.43
C ALA A 251 36.60 -7.56 12.83
N ILE A 252 37.32 -6.45 12.65
CA ILE A 252 36.75 -5.19 12.13
C ILE A 252 37.21 -4.97 10.70
N PHE A 253 36.24 -4.88 9.79
CA PHE A 253 36.42 -4.52 8.39
C PHE A 253 36.05 -3.05 8.19
N VAL A 254 36.94 -2.25 7.60
CA VAL A 254 36.70 -0.82 7.35
C VAL A 254 36.95 -0.52 5.88
N SER A 255 35.91 -0.06 5.17
CA SER A 255 36.04 0.33 3.75
C SER A 255 36.98 1.50 3.56
N ASP A 256 36.90 2.50 4.44
CA ASP A 256 37.70 3.71 4.33
C ASP A 256 37.94 4.33 5.72
N GLN A 257 39.19 4.21 6.20
CA GLN A 257 39.56 4.64 7.54
C GLN A 257 39.61 6.17 7.66
N GLU A 258 39.95 6.87 6.59
CA GLU A 258 40.05 8.34 6.58
C GLU A 258 38.64 8.95 6.62
N VAL A 259 37.73 8.46 5.77
CA VAL A 259 36.32 8.88 5.75
C VAL A 259 35.67 8.65 7.12
N LEU A 260 35.91 7.50 7.76
CA LEU A 260 35.40 7.22 9.11
C LEU A 260 35.86 8.28 10.14
N GLN A 261 37.14 8.65 10.13
CA GLN A 261 37.68 9.63 11.08
C GLN A 261 37.19 11.05 10.79
N GLU A 262 37.15 11.45 9.52
CA GLU A 262 36.66 12.77 9.10
C GLU A 262 35.19 12.96 9.50
N ARG A 263 34.36 11.95 9.22
CA ARG A 263 32.93 11.99 9.49
C ARG A 263 32.62 12.09 10.98
N ILE A 264 33.32 11.31 11.82
CA ILE A 264 33.19 11.40 13.28
C ILE A 264 33.69 12.76 13.80
N SER A 265 34.78 13.28 13.24
CA SER A 265 35.29 14.62 13.59
C SER A 265 34.26 15.72 13.29
N GLU A 266 33.61 15.65 12.12
CA GLU A 266 32.56 16.59 11.71
C GLU A 266 31.37 16.57 12.70
N PHE A 267 30.87 15.38 13.06
CA PHE A 267 29.77 15.27 14.01
C PHE A 267 30.15 15.69 15.42
N PHE A 268 31.37 15.38 15.87
CA PHE A 268 31.83 15.77 17.20
C PHE A 268 31.95 17.30 17.31
N LYS A 269 32.42 17.98 16.26
CA LYS A 269 32.40 19.45 16.18
C LYS A 269 30.98 20.01 16.25
N LYS A 270 30.04 19.43 15.49
CA LYS A 270 28.62 19.81 15.54
C LYS A 270 28.02 19.64 16.93
N ALA A 271 28.35 18.55 17.62
CA ALA A 271 27.89 18.30 18.99
C ALA A 271 28.43 19.32 19.99
N LYS A 272 29.71 19.71 19.87
CA LYS A 272 30.31 20.78 20.70
C LYS A 272 29.66 22.13 20.47
N LEU A 273 29.38 22.49 19.21
CA LEU A 273 28.67 23.73 18.89
C LEU A 273 27.25 23.72 19.46
N ALA A 274 26.50 22.63 19.27
CA ALA A 274 25.15 22.51 19.82
C ALA A 274 25.14 22.58 21.35
N PHE A 275 26.09 21.95 22.04
CA PHE A 275 26.22 22.03 23.49
C PHE A 275 26.49 23.46 23.99
N ALA A 276 27.30 24.24 23.25
CA ALA A 276 27.58 25.63 23.58
C ALA A 276 26.36 26.56 23.42
N GLU A 277 25.34 26.14 22.67
CA GLU A 277 24.08 26.89 22.47
C GLU A 277 22.97 26.52 23.48
N LEU A 278 23.19 25.52 24.35
CA LEU A 278 22.21 25.08 25.35
C LEU A 278 22.17 26.02 26.57
N SER A 279 21.01 26.09 27.23
CA SER A 279 20.86 26.92 28.45
C SER A 279 21.64 26.33 29.62
N GLU A 280 22.32 27.18 30.39
CA GLU A 280 23.02 26.78 31.62
C GLU A 280 22.07 26.43 32.78
N GLU A 281 20.76 26.71 32.65
CA GLU A 281 19.74 26.46 33.68
C GLU A 281 19.44 24.97 33.90
N ILE A 282 19.68 24.13 32.89
CA ILE A 282 19.48 22.68 32.94
C ILE A 282 20.84 22.00 32.85
N GLN A 283 21.13 21.09 33.78
CA GLN A 283 22.38 20.32 33.74
C GLN A 283 22.35 19.34 32.55
N HIS A 284 23.10 19.64 31.49
CA HIS A 284 23.25 18.80 30.32
C HIS A 284 24.53 17.95 30.40
N SER A 285 24.48 16.69 29.95
CA SER A 285 25.68 15.83 29.83
C SER A 285 26.66 16.39 28.79
N HIS A 286 27.95 16.36 29.10
CA HIS A 286 28.99 16.87 28.22
C HIS A 286 29.12 16.03 26.93
N PRO A 287 29.54 16.59 25.77
CA PRO A 287 29.65 15.84 24.52
C PRO A 287 30.52 14.57 24.63
N GLU A 288 31.56 14.63 25.44
CA GLU A 288 32.47 13.53 25.71
C GLU A 288 31.80 12.34 26.44
N GLU A 289 30.68 12.55 27.14
CA GLU A 289 29.93 11.49 27.82
C GLU A 289 28.95 10.77 26.88
N LEU A 290 28.43 11.48 25.88
CA LEU A 290 27.38 10.99 24.98
C LEU A 290 27.90 10.52 23.61
N PHE A 291 29.00 11.10 23.13
CA PHE A 291 29.51 10.90 21.78
C PHE A 291 30.96 10.42 21.78
N THR A 292 31.31 9.64 20.77
CA THR A 292 32.66 9.11 20.56
C THR A 292 33.52 10.17 19.86
N SER A 293 34.73 10.43 20.37
CA SER A 293 35.68 11.36 19.74
C SER A 293 36.49 10.66 18.65
N PRO A 294 37.06 11.41 17.68
CA PRO A 294 37.92 10.82 16.65
C PRO A 294 39.19 10.16 17.22
N GLU A 295 39.72 10.67 18.35
CA GLU A 295 40.86 10.06 19.05
C GLU A 295 40.47 8.75 19.73
N THR A 296 39.27 8.70 20.34
CA THR A 296 38.74 7.50 20.99
C THR A 296 38.60 6.37 19.97
N ILE A 297 37.89 6.60 18.85
CA ILE A 297 37.66 5.54 17.86
C ILE A 297 38.98 5.07 17.23
N LYS A 298 39.91 5.98 16.96
CA LYS A 298 41.23 5.63 16.42
C LYS A 298 42.02 4.72 17.35
N THR A 299 41.97 4.99 18.65
CA THR A 299 42.67 4.19 19.67
C THR A 299 41.99 2.83 19.87
N GLU A 300 40.67 2.80 19.89
CA GLU A 300 39.90 1.57 20.07
C GLU A 300 40.03 0.62 18.88
N LEU A 301 40.04 1.12 17.63
CA LEU A 301 40.24 0.30 16.43
C LEU A 301 41.56 -0.48 16.44
N GLN A 302 42.61 0.04 17.09
CA GLN A 302 43.91 -0.63 17.18
C GLN A 302 43.90 -1.85 18.11
N GLN A 303 42.85 -2.02 18.91
CA GLN A 303 42.71 -3.14 19.85
C GLN A 303 42.12 -4.40 19.20
N PHE A 304 41.66 -4.30 17.95
CA PHE A 304 41.00 -5.37 17.21
C PHE A 304 41.83 -5.80 15.99
N PRO A 305 41.64 -7.03 15.49
CA PRO A 305 42.07 -7.41 14.14
C PRO A 305 41.41 -6.46 13.11
N LEU A 306 42.23 -5.59 12.49
CA LEU A 306 41.75 -4.54 11.58
C LEU A 306 42.05 -4.91 10.13
N ILE A 307 41.00 -5.01 9.32
CA ILE A 307 41.05 -5.28 7.89
C ILE A 307 40.55 -4.06 7.13
N THR A 308 41.36 -3.53 6.22
CA THR A 308 40.99 -2.37 5.38
C THR A 308 40.97 -2.73 3.90
N PHE A 309 40.13 -2.05 3.11
CA PHE A 309 40.04 -2.27 1.67
C PHE A 309 40.79 -1.17 0.90
N GLU A 310 41.54 -1.55 -0.12
CA GLU A 310 42.19 -0.63 -1.04
C GLU A 310 41.92 -1.01 -2.50
N SER A 311 41.80 0.00 -3.35
CA SER A 311 41.50 -0.20 -4.78
C SER A 311 42.76 -0.44 -5.62
N ASP A 312 43.93 0.01 -5.14
CA ASP A 312 45.19 -0.08 -5.88
C ASP A 312 45.76 -1.51 -5.85
N GLN A 313 46.07 -2.05 -7.03
CA GLN A 313 46.68 -3.36 -7.22
C GLN A 313 48.21 -3.30 -7.40
N GLN A 314 48.80 -2.10 -7.52
CA GLN A 314 50.18 -1.95 -8.02
C GLN A 314 51.28 -2.01 -6.95
N SER A 315 50.95 -1.94 -5.66
CA SER A 315 51.92 -2.00 -4.57
C SER A 315 51.67 -3.20 -3.65
N GLU A 316 52.65 -4.10 -3.53
CA GLU A 316 52.64 -5.17 -2.52
C GLU A 316 53.42 -4.73 -1.28
N GLY A 317 52.69 -4.37 -0.23
CA GLY A 317 53.25 -4.18 1.10
C GLY A 317 53.37 -5.52 1.86
N PRO A 318 54.26 -5.61 2.87
CA PRO A 318 54.34 -6.78 3.74
C PRO A 318 53.04 -6.94 4.54
N GLY A 319 52.26 -7.99 4.26
CA GLY A 319 50.99 -8.29 4.92
C GLY A 319 49.73 -8.03 4.06
N ASP A 320 49.90 -7.50 2.85
CA ASP A 320 48.79 -7.24 1.93
C ASP A 320 48.29 -8.52 1.26
N ILE A 321 46.97 -8.59 1.01
CA ILE A 321 46.34 -9.67 0.27
C ILE A 321 45.72 -9.07 -1.00
N VAL A 322 46.34 -9.34 -2.14
CA VAL A 322 45.93 -8.80 -3.44
C VAL A 322 45.01 -9.80 -4.15
N PHE A 323 43.80 -9.36 -4.53
CA PHE A 323 42.84 -10.09 -5.35
C PHE A 323 42.83 -9.53 -6.78
N HIS A 324 42.71 -10.41 -7.78
CA HIS A 324 42.63 -10.03 -9.18
C HIS A 324 41.18 -10.08 -9.64
N THR A 325 40.39 -9.12 -9.15
CA THR A 325 39.01 -8.96 -9.59
C THR A 325 38.85 -7.74 -10.51
N LYS A 326 37.94 -7.85 -11.47
CA LYS A 326 37.56 -6.79 -12.42
C LYS A 326 36.05 -6.55 -12.34
N PRO A 327 35.56 -5.32 -12.54
CA PRO A 327 34.12 -5.08 -12.60
C PRO A 327 33.52 -5.78 -13.83
N GLN A 328 32.24 -6.15 -13.74
CA GLN A 328 31.49 -6.65 -14.89
C GLN A 328 31.54 -5.64 -16.06
N PRO A 329 31.72 -6.07 -17.33
CA PRO A 329 31.61 -5.20 -18.49
C PRO A 329 30.21 -4.61 -18.64
N VAL A 330 30.12 -3.40 -19.20
CA VAL A 330 28.85 -2.74 -19.48
C VAL A 330 28.33 -3.18 -20.85
N PHE A 331 27.12 -3.74 -20.90
CA PHE A 331 26.53 -4.30 -22.13
C PHE A 331 25.49 -3.39 -22.80
N ASN A 332 25.00 -2.35 -22.12
CA ASN A 332 23.98 -1.43 -22.62
C ASN A 332 22.78 -2.12 -23.30
N LYS A 333 22.27 -3.20 -22.68
CA LYS A 333 21.16 -4.04 -23.19
C LYS A 333 21.40 -4.74 -24.53
N LYS A 334 22.65 -4.82 -25.00
CA LYS A 334 23.02 -5.54 -26.23
C LYS A 334 23.37 -6.98 -25.92
N PHE A 335 22.43 -7.89 -26.12
CA PHE A 335 22.60 -9.32 -25.82
C PHE A 335 23.66 -10.01 -26.67
N ASP A 336 23.94 -9.52 -27.88
CA ASP A 336 25.04 -10.03 -28.70
C ASP A 336 26.41 -9.85 -28.04
N LEU A 337 26.62 -8.71 -27.37
CA LEU A 337 27.87 -8.41 -26.66
C LEU A 337 28.00 -9.25 -25.39
N LEU A 338 26.88 -9.44 -24.67
CA LEU A 338 26.83 -10.33 -23.51
C LEU A 338 27.17 -11.77 -23.93
N LEU A 339 26.57 -12.26 -25.00
CA LEU A 339 26.79 -13.60 -25.52
C LEU A 339 28.24 -13.81 -25.94
N ALA A 340 28.83 -12.85 -26.67
CA ALA A 340 30.23 -12.90 -27.05
C ALA A 340 31.15 -12.97 -25.83
N ASN A 341 30.86 -12.19 -24.78
CA ASN A 341 31.66 -12.17 -23.56
C ASN A 341 31.52 -13.46 -22.73
N LEU A 342 30.32 -14.03 -22.62
CA LEU A 342 30.09 -15.30 -21.95
C LEU A 342 30.86 -16.44 -22.63
N ASN A 343 30.83 -16.51 -23.96
CA ASN A 343 31.57 -17.52 -24.72
C ASN A 343 33.09 -17.31 -24.65
N GLU A 344 33.57 -16.06 -24.74
CA GLU A 344 34.99 -15.75 -24.58
C GLU A 344 35.51 -16.15 -23.17
N ASN A 345 34.68 -15.99 -22.14
CA ASN A 345 35.00 -16.42 -20.80
C ASN A 345 35.06 -17.94 -20.68
N GLU A 346 34.11 -18.66 -21.28
CA GLU A 346 34.12 -20.13 -21.34
C GLU A 346 35.38 -20.64 -22.04
N ASP A 347 35.77 -20.05 -23.18
CA ASP A 347 37.00 -20.39 -23.91
C ASP A 347 38.27 -20.18 -23.06
N LYS A 348 38.24 -19.21 -22.14
CA LYS A 348 39.31 -18.93 -21.16
C LYS A 348 39.21 -19.78 -19.89
N GLY A 349 38.23 -20.69 -19.81
CA GLY A 349 37.99 -21.60 -18.69
C GLY A 349 37.28 -20.96 -17.49
N PHE A 350 36.55 -19.86 -17.67
CA PHE A 350 35.76 -19.23 -16.61
C PHE A 350 34.37 -19.85 -16.51
N SER A 351 33.87 -20.02 -15.28
CA SER A 351 32.46 -20.37 -15.03
C SER A 351 31.59 -19.12 -14.98
N ASN A 352 30.58 -19.04 -15.85
CA ASN A 352 29.66 -17.90 -15.93
C ASN A 352 28.39 -18.07 -15.09
N TYR A 353 28.11 -17.10 -14.21
CA TYR A 353 26.91 -17.03 -13.39
C TYR A 353 26.14 -15.73 -13.59
N ILE A 354 24.83 -15.81 -13.80
CA ILE A 354 23.94 -14.65 -13.86
C ILE A 354 23.04 -14.65 -12.62
N PHE A 355 23.22 -13.65 -11.76
CA PHE A 355 22.40 -13.42 -10.58
C PHE A 355 21.13 -12.66 -10.96
N CYS A 356 19.98 -13.30 -10.77
CA CYS A 356 18.66 -12.80 -11.12
C CYS A 356 17.87 -12.43 -9.88
N SER A 357 17.02 -11.40 -9.99
CA SER A 357 16.12 -11.01 -8.90
C SER A 357 14.93 -11.95 -8.71
N SER A 358 14.51 -12.67 -9.75
CA SER A 358 13.38 -13.60 -9.71
C SER A 358 13.58 -14.81 -10.63
N GLU A 359 12.80 -15.88 -10.42
CA GLU A 359 12.76 -17.03 -11.34
C GLU A 359 12.29 -16.62 -12.74
N GLN A 360 11.38 -15.65 -12.85
CA GLN A 360 10.88 -15.16 -14.13
C GLN A 360 11.98 -14.46 -14.94
N GLN A 361 12.86 -13.70 -14.28
CA GLN A 361 14.04 -13.11 -14.93
C GLN A 361 15.05 -14.18 -15.36
N ALA A 362 15.22 -15.24 -14.57
CA ALA A 362 16.05 -16.37 -14.98
C ALA A 362 15.51 -17.05 -16.24
N ARG A 363 14.19 -17.32 -16.30
CA ARG A 363 13.53 -17.88 -17.49
C ARG A 363 13.69 -16.98 -18.72
N ARG A 364 13.53 -15.67 -18.54
CA ARG A 364 13.71 -14.68 -19.61
C ARG A 364 15.09 -14.76 -20.26
N PHE A 365 16.16 -14.96 -19.49
CA PHE A 365 17.49 -15.14 -20.07
C PHE A 365 17.56 -16.41 -20.93
N HIS A 366 16.98 -17.52 -20.46
CA HIS A 366 16.88 -18.75 -21.26
C HIS A 366 16.11 -18.52 -22.56
N ASP A 367 14.94 -17.89 -22.51
CA ASP A 367 14.13 -17.59 -23.69
C ASP A 367 14.88 -16.69 -24.70
N ILE A 368 15.57 -15.65 -24.23
CA ILE A 368 16.35 -14.74 -25.07
C ILE A 368 17.49 -15.50 -25.77
N PHE A 369 18.24 -16.33 -25.05
CA PHE A 369 19.38 -17.04 -25.62
C PHE A 369 18.95 -18.19 -26.55
N ASP A 370 17.85 -18.87 -26.25
CA ASP A 370 17.26 -19.90 -27.11
C ASP A 370 16.80 -19.31 -28.46
N GLN A 371 16.19 -18.12 -28.46
CA GLN A 371 15.76 -17.43 -29.69
C GLN A 371 16.93 -16.98 -30.57
N ILE A 372 18.06 -16.60 -29.97
CA ILE A 372 19.26 -16.16 -30.72
C ILE A 372 19.95 -17.37 -31.42
N GLY A 373 19.65 -18.60 -31.01
CA GLY A 373 20.07 -19.82 -31.72
C GLY A 373 21.57 -20.15 -31.64
N LYS A 374 22.29 -19.61 -30.65
CA LYS A 374 23.71 -19.90 -30.40
C LYS A 374 23.88 -20.68 -29.10
N SER A 375 24.79 -21.66 -29.07
CA SER A 375 25.16 -22.35 -27.83
C SER A 375 25.91 -21.40 -26.89
N VAL A 376 25.40 -21.22 -25.66
CA VAL A 376 26.01 -20.40 -24.62
C VAL A 376 26.06 -21.20 -23.32
N HIS A 377 27.20 -21.16 -22.61
CA HIS A 377 27.37 -21.84 -21.34
C HIS A 377 27.29 -20.83 -20.19
N TYR A 378 26.18 -20.87 -19.44
CA TYR A 378 25.96 -20.04 -18.26
C TYR A 378 25.02 -20.74 -17.26
N GLN A 379 25.05 -20.28 -16.01
CA GLN A 379 24.10 -20.71 -14.98
C GLN A 379 23.37 -19.51 -14.38
N THR A 380 22.07 -19.62 -14.14
CA THR A 380 21.26 -18.58 -13.50
C THR A 380 21.05 -18.89 -12.02
N LEU A 381 21.26 -17.91 -11.14
CA LEU A 381 21.02 -18.01 -9.70
C LEU A 381 20.01 -16.96 -9.26
N VAL A 382 18.94 -17.36 -8.56
CA VAL A 382 17.93 -16.44 -8.00
C VAL A 382 18.41 -15.92 -6.65
N ALA A 383 19.36 -15.00 -6.69
CA ALA A 383 19.97 -14.34 -5.53
C ALA A 383 20.57 -13.00 -5.98
N PRO A 384 19.80 -11.90 -6.00
CA PRO A 384 20.27 -10.65 -6.59
C PRO A 384 21.41 -10.07 -5.75
N LEU A 385 22.53 -9.76 -6.42
CA LEU A 385 23.68 -9.06 -5.83
C LEU A 385 23.70 -7.60 -6.26
N HIS A 386 24.38 -6.74 -5.50
CA HIS A 386 24.54 -5.31 -5.81
C HIS A 386 25.39 -5.05 -7.07
N GLU A 387 26.54 -5.69 -7.23
CA GLU A 387 27.41 -5.48 -8.40
C GLU A 387 28.11 -6.77 -8.85
N GLY A 388 28.11 -7.00 -10.16
CA GLY A 388 28.83 -8.09 -10.81
C GLY A 388 30.33 -7.85 -10.90
N PHE A 389 31.09 -8.93 -10.99
CA PHE A 389 32.54 -8.93 -11.01
C PHE A 389 33.08 -10.17 -11.73
N ILE A 390 34.32 -10.10 -12.19
CA ILE A 390 35.09 -11.20 -12.76
C ILE A 390 36.29 -11.44 -11.85
N ASP A 391 36.44 -12.66 -11.33
CA ASP A 391 37.58 -13.10 -10.53
C ASP A 391 38.50 -13.97 -11.38
N GLU A 392 39.70 -13.45 -11.68
CA GLU A 392 40.68 -14.14 -12.50
C GLU A 392 41.40 -15.28 -11.76
N ASP A 393 41.46 -15.20 -10.42
CA ASP A 393 42.10 -16.20 -9.57
C ASP A 393 41.21 -17.45 -9.44
N ALA A 394 39.91 -17.24 -9.22
CA ALA A 394 38.91 -18.31 -9.08
C ALA A 394 38.32 -18.79 -10.42
N LYS A 395 38.68 -18.12 -11.54
CA LYS A 395 38.08 -18.35 -12.87
C LYS A 395 36.55 -18.28 -12.84
N LEU A 396 36.04 -17.21 -12.23
CA LEU A 396 34.61 -16.98 -12.02
C LEU A 396 34.18 -15.67 -12.68
N ALA A 397 33.08 -15.68 -13.42
CA ALA A 397 32.45 -14.47 -13.95
C ALA A 397 31.01 -14.36 -13.43
N CYS A 398 30.79 -13.36 -12.57
CA CYS A 398 29.53 -13.08 -11.90
C CYS A 398 28.86 -11.87 -12.53
N TYR A 399 27.73 -12.09 -13.17
CA TYR A 399 26.92 -11.05 -13.79
C TYR A 399 25.67 -10.77 -12.98
N THR A 400 25.21 -9.53 -12.95
CA THR A 400 23.92 -9.19 -12.35
C THR A 400 22.90 -8.80 -13.41
N ASP A 401 21.66 -9.27 -13.23
CA ASP A 401 20.57 -8.96 -14.13
C ASP A 401 20.31 -7.45 -14.22
N HIS A 402 20.36 -6.74 -13.10
CA HIS A 402 20.09 -5.30 -13.07
C HIS A 402 21.20 -4.51 -13.80
N GLN A 403 22.48 -4.87 -13.71
CA GLN A 403 23.52 -4.19 -14.52
C GLN A 403 23.41 -4.52 -16.02
N ILE A 404 23.04 -5.76 -16.40
CA ILE A 404 22.81 -6.13 -17.80
C ILE A 404 21.66 -5.32 -18.40
N PHE A 405 20.56 -5.17 -17.64
CA PHE A 405 19.36 -4.46 -18.05
C PHE A 405 19.37 -2.95 -17.68
N GLU A 406 20.47 -2.43 -17.13
CA GLU A 406 20.61 -1.05 -16.64
C GLU A 406 19.47 -0.62 -15.68
N ARG A 407 19.12 -1.49 -14.75
CA ARG A 407 18.14 -1.24 -13.67
C ARG A 407 18.87 -0.82 -12.41
N TYR A 408 18.26 0.04 -11.60
CA TYR A 408 18.79 0.32 -10.26
C TYR A 408 18.57 -0.90 -9.37
N HIS A 409 19.54 -1.20 -8.52
CA HIS A 409 19.40 -2.26 -7.53
C HIS A 409 18.81 -1.66 -6.27
N LYS A 410 17.67 -2.18 -5.79
CA LYS A 410 17.07 -1.69 -4.54
C LYS A 410 17.62 -2.45 -3.36
N PHE A 411 18.27 -1.77 -2.42
CA PHE A 411 18.53 -2.36 -1.12
C PHE A 411 17.26 -2.38 -0.25
N GLN A 412 17.11 -3.41 0.57
CA GLN A 412 16.03 -3.58 1.54
C GLN A 412 16.64 -3.60 2.94
N ILE A 413 16.43 -2.55 3.72
CA ILE A 413 16.70 -2.62 5.16
C ILE A 413 15.42 -3.13 5.81
N LYS A 414 15.53 -4.04 6.79
CA LYS A 414 14.40 -4.49 7.60
C LYS A 414 13.72 -3.30 8.30
N ASN A 415 12.67 -2.78 7.66
CA ASN A 415 11.80 -1.75 8.19
C ASN A 415 10.39 -2.34 8.36
N GLY A 416 10.28 -3.44 9.10
CA GLY A 416 9.01 -4.12 9.35
C GLY A 416 7.95 -3.21 10.01
N TYR A 417 8.40 -2.14 10.67
CA TYR A 417 7.57 -1.23 11.45
C TYR A 417 7.03 -0.02 10.66
N ALA A 418 7.87 0.63 9.84
CA ALA A 418 7.46 1.82 9.07
C ALA A 418 6.36 1.50 8.04
N LYS A 419 6.24 0.24 7.61
CA LYS A 419 5.15 -0.25 6.76
C LYS A 419 3.80 -0.37 7.49
N LYS A 420 3.79 -0.49 8.82
CA LYS A 420 2.61 -0.86 9.62
C LYS A 420 1.96 0.31 10.38
N GLN A 421 2.54 1.51 10.35
CA GLN A 421 1.91 2.75 10.81
C GLN A 421 0.89 3.34 9.80
N ALA A 422 0.61 2.63 8.71
CA ALA A 422 -0.50 2.96 7.85
C ALA A 422 -1.80 2.68 8.62
N ILE A 423 -2.29 3.69 9.34
CA ILE A 423 -3.64 3.76 9.89
C ILE A 423 -4.58 3.19 8.81
N THR A 424 -5.08 1.98 9.04
CA THR A 424 -5.98 1.33 8.09
C THR A 424 -7.17 2.24 7.89
N LEU A 425 -7.69 2.32 6.66
CA LEU A 425 -8.90 3.09 6.32
C LEU A 425 -10.07 2.86 7.31
N LYS A 426 -10.08 1.68 7.98
CA LYS A 426 -10.99 1.31 9.07
C LYS A 426 -10.95 2.27 10.28
N GLU A 427 -9.80 2.82 10.65
CA GLU A 427 -9.70 3.70 11.84
C GLU A 427 -10.32 5.09 11.64
N LEU A 428 -10.28 5.63 10.41
CA LEU A 428 -10.85 6.96 10.11
C LEU A 428 -12.40 6.95 10.14
N ASN A 429 -13.00 5.79 9.91
CA ASN A 429 -14.44 5.57 9.99
C ASN A 429 -14.93 5.25 11.41
N LYS A 430 -14.05 5.22 12.42
CA LYS A 430 -14.44 5.04 13.83
C LYS A 430 -15.44 6.13 14.25
N LEU A 431 -16.51 5.70 14.91
CA LEU A 431 -17.55 6.57 15.48
C LEU A 431 -17.11 7.04 16.87
N THR A 432 -16.96 8.35 17.03
CA THR A 432 -16.65 8.96 18.32
C THR A 432 -17.88 9.64 18.91
N VAL A 433 -17.95 9.72 20.23
CA VAL A 433 -19.08 10.36 20.93
C VAL A 433 -19.15 11.82 20.50
N GLY A 434 -20.27 12.19 19.91
CA GLY A 434 -20.52 13.52 19.38
C GLY A 434 -20.50 13.64 17.86
N ASP A 435 -20.06 12.59 17.15
CA ASP A 435 -20.14 12.53 15.70
C ASP A 435 -21.58 12.57 15.19
N TYR A 436 -21.77 13.11 14.00
CA TYR A 436 -23.05 13.03 13.30
C TYR A 436 -23.17 11.69 12.61
N VAL A 437 -24.36 11.09 12.73
CA VAL A 437 -24.64 9.75 12.27
C VAL A 437 -25.98 9.75 11.56
N THR A 438 -26.04 9.12 10.39
CA THR A 438 -27.28 8.95 9.65
C THR A 438 -27.89 7.60 9.99
N HIS A 439 -29.13 7.60 10.48
CA HIS A 439 -29.98 6.41 10.56
C HIS A 439 -30.90 6.37 9.34
N ILE A 440 -30.93 5.26 8.60
CA ILE A 440 -31.65 5.15 7.33
C ILE A 440 -33.16 5.49 7.42
N ASP A 441 -33.79 5.22 8.57
CA ASP A 441 -35.22 5.46 8.80
C ASP A 441 -35.56 6.73 9.59
N HIS A 442 -34.61 7.27 10.38
CA HIS A 442 -34.89 8.31 11.36
C HIS A 442 -34.13 9.62 11.09
N GLY A 443 -33.15 9.60 10.20
CA GLY A 443 -32.41 10.79 9.79
C GLY A 443 -31.08 10.96 10.48
N ILE A 444 -30.53 12.17 10.38
CA ILE A 444 -29.26 12.52 10.98
C ILE A 444 -29.48 12.79 12.47
N GLY A 445 -28.73 12.09 13.31
CA GLY A 445 -28.66 12.28 14.76
C GLY A 445 -27.21 12.43 15.21
N LYS A 446 -27.02 12.74 16.49
CA LYS A 446 -25.71 12.81 17.15
C LYS A 446 -25.44 11.52 17.91
N PHE A 447 -24.27 10.92 17.69
CA PHE A 447 -23.86 9.68 18.35
C PHE A 447 -23.58 9.93 19.83
N GLY A 448 -24.33 9.24 20.69
CA GLY A 448 -24.25 9.32 22.15
C GLY A 448 -23.48 8.15 22.80
N GLY A 449 -22.82 7.31 22.00
CA GLY A 449 -22.09 6.14 22.45
C GLY A 449 -22.98 4.90 22.70
N LEU A 450 -22.32 3.82 23.12
CA LEU A 450 -22.98 2.60 23.57
C LEU A 450 -23.57 2.81 24.98
N LYS A 451 -24.80 2.34 25.20
CA LYS A 451 -25.47 2.39 26.51
C LYS A 451 -26.14 1.05 26.80
N LYS A 452 -26.00 0.60 28.06
CA LYS A 452 -26.77 -0.52 28.59
C LYS A 452 -28.17 -0.03 28.97
N ILE A 453 -29.18 -0.68 28.41
CA ILE A 453 -30.58 -0.47 28.71
C ILE A 453 -31.14 -1.74 29.36
N GLU A 454 -32.06 -1.57 30.31
CA GLU A 454 -32.76 -2.67 30.93
C GLU A 454 -34.07 -2.91 30.20
N VAL A 455 -34.25 -4.13 29.67
CA VAL A 455 -35.46 -4.54 28.95
C VAL A 455 -36.01 -5.77 29.66
N GLU A 456 -37.17 -5.62 30.31
CA GLU A 456 -37.85 -6.71 31.05
C GLU A 456 -36.95 -7.40 32.10
N GLY A 457 -36.05 -6.65 32.75
CA GLY A 457 -35.17 -7.14 33.84
C GLY A 457 -33.83 -7.71 33.40
N ARG A 458 -33.52 -7.73 32.09
CA ARG A 458 -32.20 -8.15 31.56
C ARG A 458 -31.49 -6.98 30.90
N GLN A 459 -30.15 -6.96 30.97
CA GLN A 459 -29.35 -5.91 30.37
C GLN A 459 -29.09 -6.17 28.88
N GLN A 460 -29.26 -5.14 28.06
CA GLN A 460 -28.94 -5.17 26.64
C GLN A 460 -28.14 -3.93 26.25
N GLU A 461 -27.23 -4.08 25.30
CA GLU A 461 -26.51 -2.95 24.73
C GLU A 461 -27.26 -2.35 23.54
N ALA A 462 -27.36 -1.03 23.55
CA ALA A 462 -27.94 -0.27 22.47
C ALA A 462 -27.10 0.97 22.18
N ILE A 463 -27.08 1.38 20.92
CA ILE A 463 -26.45 2.62 20.49
C ILE A 463 -27.42 3.76 20.76
N LYS A 464 -26.97 4.75 21.53
CA LYS A 464 -27.75 5.95 21.82
C LYS A 464 -27.53 6.97 20.71
N LEU A 465 -28.61 7.39 20.05
CA LEU A 465 -28.61 8.50 19.09
C LEU A 465 -29.48 9.65 19.62
N MET A 466 -28.99 10.88 19.52
CA MET A 466 -29.71 12.09 19.94
C MET A 466 -30.20 12.88 18.72
N TYR A 467 -31.47 13.22 18.71
CA TYR A 467 -32.13 13.96 17.64
C TYR A 467 -32.49 15.40 18.09
N GLY A 468 -33.18 16.14 17.21
CA GLY A 468 -33.65 17.50 17.53
C GLY A 468 -34.53 17.51 18.79
N GLU A 469 -34.58 18.64 19.49
CA GLU A 469 -35.38 18.81 20.72
C GLU A 469 -35.00 17.85 21.89
N ARG A 470 -33.80 17.27 21.87
CA ARG A 470 -33.28 16.30 22.87
C ARG A 470 -34.00 14.94 22.84
N ASP A 471 -34.68 14.59 21.75
CA ASP A 471 -35.23 13.25 21.56
C ASP A 471 -34.09 12.20 21.51
N ILE A 472 -34.31 11.04 22.12
CA ILE A 472 -33.32 9.94 22.19
C ILE A 472 -33.89 8.72 21.49
N LEU A 473 -33.10 8.12 20.61
CA LEU A 473 -33.37 6.82 20.00
C LEU A 473 -32.30 5.82 20.46
N TYR A 474 -32.74 4.67 20.95
CA TYR A 474 -31.87 3.53 21.21
C TYR A 474 -31.97 2.56 20.05
N VAL A 475 -30.84 2.29 19.39
CA VAL A 475 -30.75 1.36 18.25
C VAL A 475 -30.10 0.07 18.72
N SER A 476 -30.73 -1.06 18.42
CA SER A 476 -30.17 -2.39 18.73
C SER A 476 -28.87 -2.63 17.96
N ILE A 477 -27.93 -3.35 18.59
CA ILE A 477 -26.67 -3.80 17.98
C ILE A 477 -26.89 -4.64 16.70
N HIS A 478 -27.99 -5.38 16.58
CA HIS A 478 -28.32 -6.15 15.37
C HIS A 478 -28.75 -5.27 14.17
N SER A 479 -29.00 -3.97 14.42
CA SER A 479 -29.39 -2.98 13.41
C SER A 479 -28.29 -1.98 13.10
N LEU A 480 -27.03 -2.29 13.42
CA LEU A 480 -25.86 -1.44 13.12
C LEU A 480 -25.72 -1.08 11.63
N HIS A 481 -26.10 -1.98 10.72
CA HIS A 481 -26.08 -1.73 9.28
C HIS A 481 -26.99 -0.56 8.84
N LYS A 482 -27.96 -0.15 9.67
CA LYS A 482 -28.85 1.02 9.46
C LYS A 482 -28.20 2.35 9.82
N ILE A 483 -27.06 2.28 10.48
CA ILE A 483 -26.28 3.40 10.96
C ILE A 483 -25.08 3.61 10.04
N SER A 484 -24.80 4.87 9.69
CA SER A 484 -23.70 5.26 8.81
C SER A 484 -23.13 6.60 9.25
N LYS A 485 -21.80 6.76 9.24
CA LYS A 485 -21.16 8.02 9.69
C LYS A 485 -21.54 9.13 8.72
N TYR A 486 -21.99 10.27 9.23
CA TYR A 486 -22.33 11.40 8.38
C TYR A 486 -21.06 12.17 8.00
N ASN A 487 -20.66 12.05 6.75
CA ASN A 487 -19.58 12.81 6.15
C ASN A 487 -20.18 13.94 5.29
N GLY A 488 -20.36 15.12 5.89
CA GLY A 488 -20.78 16.33 5.19
C GLY A 488 -19.61 17.27 4.89
N LYS A 489 -19.87 18.40 4.21
CA LYS A 489 -18.88 19.48 4.07
C LYS A 489 -18.43 19.97 5.46
N ASP A 490 -17.15 19.82 5.77
CA ASP A 490 -16.60 19.99 7.11
C ASP A 490 -16.85 21.43 7.63
N GLY A 491 -17.56 21.55 8.75
CA GLY A 491 -17.98 22.83 9.36
C GLY A 491 -19.46 23.21 9.20
N ALA A 492 -20.21 22.58 8.28
CA ALA A 492 -21.65 22.77 8.18
C ALA A 492 -22.39 21.80 9.13
N VAL A 493 -23.03 22.33 10.18
CA VAL A 493 -23.88 21.53 11.08
C VAL A 493 -25.09 21.00 10.30
N PRO A 494 -25.29 19.67 10.21
CA PRO A 494 -26.43 19.11 9.49
C PRO A 494 -27.75 19.45 10.19
N LYS A 495 -28.84 19.50 9.43
CA LYS A 495 -30.19 19.65 9.99
C LYS A 495 -30.60 18.35 10.68
N ILE A 496 -30.67 18.40 12.01
CA ILE A 496 -31.17 17.30 12.84
C ILE A 496 -32.70 17.41 12.91
N TYR A 497 -33.41 16.44 12.37
CA TYR A 497 -34.88 16.39 12.42
C TYR A 497 -35.37 15.86 13.77
N LYS A 498 -36.63 16.20 14.12
CA LYS A 498 -37.33 15.62 15.27
C LYS A 498 -37.69 14.15 15.00
N LEU A 499 -37.58 13.30 16.02
CA LEU A 499 -37.91 11.88 15.91
C LEU A 499 -39.40 11.71 15.59
N GLY A 500 -39.71 10.88 14.59
CA GLY A 500 -41.09 10.66 14.13
C GLY A 500 -41.65 11.74 13.19
N SER A 501 -40.89 12.78 12.87
CA SER A 501 -41.31 13.78 11.87
C SER A 501 -41.39 13.18 10.46
N ALA A 502 -42.40 13.58 9.68
CA ALA A 502 -42.52 13.15 8.28
C ALA A 502 -41.47 13.80 7.34
N ALA A 503 -40.68 14.74 7.84
CA ALA A 503 -39.69 15.49 7.06
C ALA A 503 -38.62 14.57 6.46
N TRP A 504 -38.04 13.67 7.27
CA TRP A 504 -37.06 12.70 6.81
C TRP A 504 -37.66 11.72 5.78
N LYS A 505 -38.86 11.20 6.05
CA LYS A 505 -39.54 10.28 5.12
C LYS A 505 -39.81 10.92 3.76
N LYS A 506 -40.26 12.18 3.74
CA LYS A 506 -40.45 12.96 2.50
C LYS A 506 -39.14 13.21 1.78
N LEU A 507 -38.07 13.54 2.52
CA LEU A 507 -36.74 13.75 1.96
C LEU A 507 -36.20 12.45 1.33
N LYS A 508 -36.24 11.32 2.05
CA LYS A 508 -35.87 9.99 1.55
C LYS A 508 -36.65 9.60 0.30
N GLN A 509 -37.96 9.79 0.28
CA GLN A 509 -38.79 9.50 -0.90
C GLN A 509 -38.45 10.40 -2.09
N LYS A 510 -38.26 11.72 -1.86
CA LYS A 510 -37.87 12.67 -2.91
C LYS A 510 -36.51 12.26 -3.50
N THR A 511 -35.53 11.94 -2.65
CA THR A 511 -34.21 11.47 -3.09
C THR A 511 -34.32 10.16 -3.84
N LYS A 512 -35.02 9.14 -3.31
CA LYS A 512 -35.20 7.84 -3.98
C LYS A 512 -35.84 8.00 -5.36
N SER A 513 -36.89 8.81 -5.50
CA SER A 513 -37.53 9.04 -6.81
C SER A 513 -36.58 9.66 -7.83
N ARG A 514 -35.72 10.58 -7.38
CA ARG A 514 -34.77 11.27 -8.25
C ARG A 514 -33.58 10.41 -8.61
N VAL A 515 -33.07 9.66 -7.63
CA VAL A 515 -32.03 8.65 -7.78
C VAL A 515 -32.50 7.56 -8.73
N LYS A 516 -33.73 7.06 -8.59
CA LYS A 516 -34.34 6.10 -9.52
C LYS A 516 -34.41 6.66 -10.94
N LYS A 517 -34.78 7.94 -11.11
CA LYS A 517 -34.77 8.59 -12.44
C LYS A 517 -33.37 8.64 -13.05
N ILE A 518 -32.36 9.02 -12.25
CA ILE A 518 -30.96 9.07 -12.72
C ILE A 518 -30.47 7.67 -13.09
N ALA A 519 -30.75 6.68 -12.26
CA ALA A 519 -30.41 5.29 -12.51
C ALA A 519 -31.12 4.76 -13.76
N PHE A 520 -32.40 5.10 -13.96
CA PHE A 520 -33.15 4.74 -15.16
C PHE A 520 -32.56 5.35 -16.43
N ASP A 521 -32.34 6.68 -16.44
CA ASP A 521 -31.73 7.38 -17.58
C ASP A 521 -30.34 6.78 -17.91
N LEU A 522 -29.59 6.38 -16.88
CA LEU A 522 -28.28 5.76 -17.03
C LEU A 522 -28.36 4.34 -17.59
N ILE A 523 -29.15 3.46 -16.97
CA ILE A 523 -29.33 2.08 -17.43
C ILE A 523 -29.90 2.06 -18.84
N SER A 524 -30.81 2.98 -19.18
CA SER A 524 -31.38 3.10 -20.54
C SER A 524 -30.32 3.35 -21.61
N VAL A 525 -29.32 4.20 -21.33
CA VAL A 525 -28.21 4.46 -22.26
C VAL A 525 -27.35 3.21 -22.47
N TYR A 526 -27.07 2.46 -21.41
CA TYR A 526 -26.29 1.22 -21.50
C TYR A 526 -27.09 0.05 -22.09
N ALA A 527 -28.39 -0.04 -21.81
CA ALA A 527 -29.30 -1.02 -22.38
C ALA A 527 -29.39 -0.86 -23.89
N LYS A 528 -29.53 0.38 -24.37
CA LYS A 528 -29.48 0.69 -25.81
C LYS A 528 -28.18 0.17 -26.44
N ARG A 529 -27.04 0.41 -25.80
CA ARG A 529 -25.73 -0.03 -26.27
C ARG A 529 -25.53 -1.55 -26.21
N ARG A 530 -26.12 -2.25 -25.23
CA ARG A 530 -26.12 -3.72 -25.15
C ARG A 530 -26.94 -4.39 -26.25
N LEU A 531 -27.96 -3.70 -26.76
CA LEU A 531 -28.80 -4.17 -27.86
C LEU A 531 -28.16 -3.90 -29.23
N ASP A 532 -27.30 -2.88 -29.33
CA ASP A 532 -26.55 -2.56 -30.55
C ASP A 532 -25.43 -3.59 -30.79
N LYS A 533 -25.36 -4.13 -32.01
CA LYS A 533 -24.29 -5.05 -32.42
C LYS A 533 -23.03 -4.26 -32.78
N GLY A 534 -21.94 -4.53 -32.07
CA GLY A 534 -20.60 -4.03 -32.34
C GLY A 534 -19.82 -4.89 -33.34
N PHE A 535 -18.52 -4.64 -33.42
CA PHE A 535 -17.60 -5.46 -34.21
C PHE A 535 -16.83 -6.40 -33.27
N ALA A 536 -17.03 -7.72 -33.43
CA ALA A 536 -16.27 -8.72 -32.70
C ALA A 536 -14.91 -8.94 -33.38
N TYR A 537 -13.83 -8.64 -32.66
CA TYR A 537 -12.46 -8.86 -33.11
C TYR A 537 -12.11 -10.36 -33.08
N ALA A 538 -11.21 -10.80 -33.96
CA ALA A 538 -10.73 -12.18 -33.94
C ALA A 538 -9.77 -12.44 -32.75
N PRO A 539 -9.58 -13.72 -32.36
CA PRO A 539 -8.51 -14.12 -31.44
C PRO A 539 -7.13 -13.62 -31.90
N ASP A 540 -6.19 -13.53 -30.96
CA ASP A 540 -4.86 -12.98 -31.21
C ASP A 540 -4.11 -13.71 -32.34
N SER A 541 -3.48 -12.93 -33.23
CA SER A 541 -2.62 -13.47 -34.28
C SER A 541 -1.19 -13.70 -33.78
N TYR A 542 -0.39 -14.38 -34.61
CA TYR A 542 1.06 -14.51 -34.39
C TYR A 542 1.74 -13.14 -34.17
N LEU A 543 1.33 -12.10 -34.91
CA LEU A 543 1.92 -10.76 -34.79
C LEU A 543 1.61 -10.12 -33.44
N GLN A 544 0.40 -10.35 -32.89
CA GLN A 544 0.04 -9.86 -31.56
C GLN A 544 0.92 -10.50 -30.48
N HIS A 545 1.17 -11.81 -30.58
CA HIS A 545 2.07 -12.50 -29.65
C HIS A 545 3.52 -12.02 -29.77
N GLU A 546 4.00 -11.74 -30.98
CA GLU A 546 5.33 -11.17 -31.22
C GLU A 546 5.47 -9.76 -30.63
N LEU A 547 4.45 -8.91 -30.80
CA LEU A 547 4.40 -7.60 -30.16
C LEU A 547 4.50 -7.75 -28.63
N GLU A 548 3.72 -8.64 -28.03
CA GLU A 548 3.73 -8.82 -26.57
C GLU A 548 5.06 -9.38 -26.06
N ALA A 549 5.64 -10.35 -26.76
CA ALA A 549 6.93 -10.94 -26.42
C ALA A 549 8.12 -9.97 -26.56
N SER A 550 8.06 -9.03 -27.51
CA SER A 550 9.09 -8.00 -27.71
C SER A 550 9.08 -6.91 -26.62
N PHE A 551 8.14 -6.94 -25.67
CA PHE A 551 8.09 -5.96 -24.61
C PHE A 551 9.30 -6.07 -23.67
N ILE A 552 10.06 -4.98 -23.55
CA ILE A 552 11.31 -4.97 -22.79
C ILE A 552 11.12 -5.03 -21.26
N TYR A 553 9.90 -4.77 -20.78
CA TYR A 553 9.55 -4.77 -19.36
C TYR A 553 8.70 -6.00 -19.00
N GLU A 554 8.66 -6.34 -17.72
CA GLU A 554 7.83 -7.43 -17.20
C GLU A 554 6.44 -6.88 -16.88
N ASP A 555 5.41 -7.56 -17.38
CA ASP A 555 4.03 -7.20 -17.08
C ASP A 555 3.71 -7.47 -15.62
N THR A 556 2.99 -6.53 -14.99
CA THR A 556 2.45 -6.74 -13.65
C THR A 556 1.21 -7.64 -13.70
N PRO A 557 0.85 -8.35 -12.61
CA PRO A 557 -0.38 -9.16 -12.56
C PRO A 557 -1.64 -8.37 -12.98
N ASP A 558 -1.71 -7.10 -12.57
CA ASP A 558 -2.82 -6.22 -12.93
C ASP A 558 -2.81 -5.83 -14.41
N GLN A 559 -1.63 -5.66 -15.02
CA GLN A 559 -1.50 -5.39 -16.47
C GLN A 559 -1.93 -6.60 -17.29
N VAL A 560 -1.56 -7.81 -16.87
CA VAL A 560 -1.99 -9.06 -17.51
C VAL A 560 -3.52 -9.16 -17.46
N THR A 561 -4.10 -8.97 -16.28
CA THR A 561 -5.55 -9.02 -16.07
C THR A 561 -6.28 -7.97 -16.92
N ALA A 562 -5.81 -6.71 -16.89
CA ALA A 562 -6.39 -5.62 -17.68
C ALA A 562 -6.28 -5.86 -19.20
N THR A 563 -5.17 -6.43 -19.67
CA THR A 563 -4.98 -6.77 -21.08
C THR A 563 -5.96 -7.87 -21.50
N GLN A 564 -6.12 -8.91 -20.67
CA GLN A 564 -7.05 -10.00 -20.95
C GLN A 564 -8.50 -9.53 -20.95
N ASP A 565 -8.88 -8.69 -19.99
CA ASP A 565 -10.20 -8.06 -19.90
C ASP A 565 -10.56 -7.28 -21.17
N ILE A 566 -9.63 -6.47 -21.69
CA ILE A 566 -9.82 -5.71 -22.92
C ILE A 566 -9.98 -6.63 -24.12
N LYS A 567 -9.11 -7.65 -24.26
CA LYS A 567 -9.19 -8.62 -25.36
C LYS A 567 -10.52 -9.36 -25.35
N ASN A 568 -10.95 -9.84 -24.17
CA ASN A 568 -12.22 -10.52 -23.99
C ASN A 568 -13.41 -9.62 -24.36
N ASP A 569 -13.35 -8.32 -24.08
CA ASP A 569 -14.41 -7.39 -24.47
C ASP A 569 -14.41 -7.08 -25.96
N MET A 570 -13.23 -6.89 -26.57
CA MET A 570 -13.09 -6.70 -28.01
C MET A 570 -13.58 -7.94 -28.81
N GLU A 571 -13.39 -9.14 -28.28
CA GLU A 571 -13.83 -10.38 -28.96
C GLU A 571 -15.35 -10.63 -28.87
N ARG A 572 -16.09 -9.83 -28.09
CA ARG A 572 -17.56 -9.96 -27.96
C ARG A 572 -18.29 -9.20 -29.07
N GLU A 573 -19.52 -9.63 -29.38
CA GLU A 573 -20.39 -8.92 -30.32
C GLU A 573 -20.90 -7.56 -29.81
N ARG A 574 -20.69 -7.24 -28.53
CA ARG A 574 -21.16 -5.99 -27.90
C ARG A 574 -20.04 -4.94 -27.92
N PRO A 575 -20.30 -3.65 -28.22
CA PRO A 575 -19.27 -2.63 -28.20
C PRO A 575 -18.65 -2.45 -26.80
N MET A 576 -17.32 -2.46 -26.70
CA MET A 576 -16.59 -2.26 -25.45
C MET A 576 -16.71 -0.80 -24.94
N ASP A 577 -16.90 -0.60 -23.64
CA ASP A 577 -16.69 0.69 -22.95
C ASP A 577 -15.97 0.48 -21.62
N ARG A 578 -14.63 0.42 -21.68
CA ARG A 578 -13.80 0.09 -20.53
C ARG A 578 -13.01 1.29 -20.03
N LEU A 579 -12.96 1.46 -18.72
CA LEU A 579 -12.07 2.41 -18.04
C LEU A 579 -10.86 1.66 -17.47
N ILE A 580 -9.66 2.09 -17.84
CA ILE A 580 -8.41 1.66 -17.21
C ILE A 580 -7.97 2.76 -16.24
N CYS A 581 -7.94 2.39 -14.97
CA CYS A 581 -7.49 3.24 -13.89
C CYS A 581 -6.16 2.73 -13.36
N GLY A 582 -5.12 3.56 -13.32
CA GLY A 582 -3.87 3.19 -12.68
C GLY A 582 -2.95 4.39 -12.59
N ASP A 583 -1.95 4.37 -11.72
CA ASP A 583 -1.09 5.53 -11.54
C ASP A 583 -0.30 5.87 -12.82
N VAL A 584 0.13 7.13 -12.91
CA VAL A 584 1.00 7.61 -13.99
C VAL A 584 2.22 6.69 -14.08
N GLY A 585 2.56 6.13 -15.24
CA GLY A 585 3.74 5.25 -15.37
C GLY A 585 3.50 3.77 -15.05
N PHE A 586 2.28 3.34 -14.76
CA PHE A 586 1.94 1.92 -14.55
C PHE A 586 1.62 1.17 -15.85
N GLY A 587 2.20 1.60 -16.98
CA GLY A 587 2.02 0.92 -18.27
C GLY A 587 0.62 0.98 -18.90
N LYS A 588 -0.24 1.94 -18.50
CA LYS A 588 -1.54 2.18 -19.16
C LYS A 588 -1.42 2.33 -20.68
N THR A 589 -0.36 3.00 -21.13
CA THR A 589 -0.07 3.20 -22.55
C THR A 589 0.26 1.89 -23.25
N GLU A 590 0.97 0.96 -22.60
CA GLU A 590 1.27 -0.36 -23.20
C GLU A 590 -0.02 -1.17 -23.42
N VAL A 591 -0.90 -1.20 -22.41
CA VAL A 591 -2.22 -1.84 -22.52
C VAL A 591 -3.04 -1.24 -23.69
N ALA A 592 -2.97 0.08 -23.86
CA ALA A 592 -3.63 0.78 -24.96
C ALA A 592 -3.00 0.49 -26.35
N ILE A 593 -1.66 0.35 -26.42
CA ILE A 593 -0.96 -0.02 -27.66
C ILE A 593 -1.35 -1.45 -28.09
N ARG A 594 -1.43 -2.40 -27.15
CA ARG A 594 -1.86 -3.77 -27.45
C ARG A 594 -3.29 -3.83 -27.98
N ALA A 595 -4.20 -3.07 -27.38
CA ALA A 595 -5.58 -2.94 -27.87
C ALA A 595 -5.64 -2.28 -29.26
N ALA A 596 -4.85 -1.22 -29.47
CA ALA A 596 -4.75 -0.55 -30.77
C ALA A 596 -4.22 -1.51 -31.86
N PHE A 597 -3.17 -2.28 -31.56
CA PHE A 597 -2.59 -3.21 -32.52
C PHE A 597 -3.57 -4.34 -32.87
N LYS A 598 -4.26 -4.94 -31.89
CA LYS A 598 -5.32 -5.94 -32.15
C LYS A 598 -6.41 -5.39 -33.08
N ALA A 599 -6.78 -4.13 -32.91
CA ALA A 599 -7.76 -3.50 -33.80
C ALA A 599 -7.24 -3.34 -35.24
N VAL A 600 -6.00 -2.89 -35.39
CA VAL A 600 -5.34 -2.73 -36.70
C VAL A 600 -5.10 -4.06 -37.40
N ASP A 601 -4.71 -5.10 -36.67
CA ASP A 601 -4.51 -6.46 -37.18
C ASP A 601 -5.81 -7.06 -37.74
N ASN A 602 -6.97 -6.59 -37.27
CA ASN A 602 -8.29 -6.92 -37.79
C ASN A 602 -8.78 -5.94 -38.89
N GLY A 603 -7.90 -5.10 -39.43
CA GLY A 603 -8.19 -4.17 -40.51
C GLY A 603 -8.99 -2.93 -40.11
N LYS A 604 -9.09 -2.62 -38.80
CA LYS A 604 -9.80 -1.43 -38.29
C LYS A 604 -8.84 -0.27 -38.01
N GLN A 605 -9.31 0.95 -38.22
CA GLN A 605 -8.58 2.15 -37.83
C GLN A 605 -8.78 2.47 -36.34
N VAL A 606 -7.77 3.08 -35.73
CA VAL A 606 -7.73 3.47 -34.32
C VAL A 606 -7.53 4.98 -34.20
N ALA A 607 -8.35 5.62 -33.35
CA ALA A 607 -8.18 7.02 -32.98
C ALA A 607 -7.76 7.14 -31.52
N VAL A 608 -6.66 7.86 -31.26
CA VAL A 608 -6.20 8.17 -29.90
C VAL A 608 -6.40 9.66 -29.62
N LEU A 609 -7.35 9.96 -28.74
CA LEU A 609 -7.72 11.33 -28.38
C LEU A 609 -7.07 11.75 -27.06
N VAL A 610 -6.35 12.87 -27.09
CA VAL A 610 -5.60 13.39 -25.94
C VAL A 610 -5.83 14.90 -25.72
N PRO A 611 -5.71 15.42 -24.49
CA PRO A 611 -6.08 16.80 -24.18
C PRO A 611 -5.11 17.85 -24.73
N THR A 612 -3.82 17.54 -24.81
CA THR A 612 -2.76 18.52 -25.12
C THR A 612 -1.93 18.13 -26.34
N THR A 613 -1.36 19.13 -27.00
CA THR A 613 -0.50 18.98 -28.18
C THR A 613 0.78 18.20 -27.86
N ILE A 614 1.32 18.40 -26.65
CA ILE A 614 2.49 17.71 -26.12
C ILE A 614 2.17 16.23 -25.91
N LEU A 615 1.06 15.90 -25.25
CA LEU A 615 0.68 14.51 -25.01
C LEU A 615 0.41 13.77 -26.33
N ALA A 616 -0.14 14.47 -27.34
CA ALA A 616 -0.32 13.89 -28.68
C ALA A 616 1.01 13.53 -29.33
N PHE A 617 2.00 14.41 -29.21
CA PHE A 617 3.34 14.14 -29.73
C PHE A 617 4.06 13.03 -28.95
N GLN A 618 3.87 12.98 -27.63
CA GLN A 618 4.42 11.93 -26.78
C GLN A 618 3.87 10.55 -27.18
N HIS A 619 2.54 10.41 -27.23
CA HIS A 619 1.92 9.15 -27.67
C HIS A 619 2.34 8.79 -29.08
N TYR A 620 2.45 9.76 -30.00
CA TYR A 620 2.96 9.50 -31.34
C TYR A 620 4.36 8.89 -31.34
N ARG A 621 5.30 9.45 -30.57
CA ARG A 621 6.64 8.89 -30.42
C ARG A 621 6.60 7.48 -29.84
N THR A 622 5.87 7.30 -28.73
CA THR A 622 5.80 5.99 -28.06
C THR A 622 5.17 4.92 -28.95
N PHE A 623 4.07 5.21 -29.65
CA PHE A 623 3.41 4.27 -30.56
C PHE A 623 4.31 3.95 -31.76
N THR A 624 4.98 4.97 -32.34
CA THR A 624 5.87 4.77 -33.49
C THR A 624 7.11 3.96 -33.11
N GLU A 625 7.73 4.25 -31.96
CA GLU A 625 8.90 3.50 -31.45
C GLU A 625 8.51 2.06 -31.10
N ARG A 626 7.33 1.86 -30.50
CA ARG A 626 6.85 0.54 -30.06
C ARG A 626 6.40 -0.37 -31.21
N LEU A 627 5.82 0.20 -32.27
CA LEU A 627 5.31 -0.51 -33.44
C LEU A 627 6.27 -0.46 -34.64
N ALA A 628 7.54 -0.09 -34.43
CA ALA A 628 8.51 0.11 -35.50
C ALA A 628 8.75 -1.14 -36.37
N ASP A 629 8.72 -2.32 -35.75
CA ASP A 629 8.91 -3.62 -36.42
C ASP A 629 7.59 -4.22 -36.94
N MET A 630 6.46 -3.53 -36.75
CA MET A 630 5.13 -3.98 -37.16
C MET A 630 4.67 -3.28 -38.44
N PRO A 631 3.86 -3.93 -39.29
CA PRO A 631 3.39 -3.35 -40.56
C PRO A 631 2.23 -2.35 -40.34
N VAL A 632 2.45 -1.29 -39.57
CA VAL A 632 1.42 -0.30 -39.18
C VAL A 632 1.92 1.12 -39.38
N LYS A 633 1.10 1.98 -39.99
CA LYS A 633 1.35 3.41 -40.13
C LYS A 633 0.67 4.21 -39.03
N VAL A 634 1.49 4.79 -38.15
CA VAL A 634 1.06 5.72 -37.11
C VAL A 634 1.29 7.16 -37.59
N ASP A 635 0.30 8.04 -37.45
CA ASP A 635 0.46 9.48 -37.68
C ASP A 635 -0.24 10.31 -36.58
N TYR A 636 -0.02 11.63 -36.56
CA TYR A 636 -0.57 12.53 -35.57
C TYR A 636 -1.06 13.87 -36.11
N LEU A 637 -2.14 14.38 -35.51
CA LEU A 637 -2.77 15.66 -35.84
C LEU A 637 -2.74 16.63 -34.64
N ASN A 638 -1.80 17.57 -34.66
CA ASN A 638 -1.71 18.63 -33.65
C ASN A 638 -1.28 19.99 -34.25
N ARG A 639 -0.91 20.96 -33.40
CA ARG A 639 -0.52 22.32 -33.83
C ARG A 639 0.89 22.40 -34.45
N PHE A 640 1.75 21.41 -34.26
CA PHE A 640 3.12 21.41 -34.80
C PHE A 640 3.16 21.13 -36.30
N ARG A 641 2.17 20.40 -36.82
CA ARG A 641 2.06 20.11 -38.27
C ARG A 641 1.69 21.37 -39.06
N THR A 642 2.33 21.55 -40.20
CA THR A 642 1.99 22.58 -41.19
C THR A 642 0.64 22.30 -41.84
N ALA A 643 0.03 23.33 -42.45
CA ALA A 643 -1.26 23.17 -43.13
C ALA A 643 -1.21 22.17 -44.31
N LYS A 644 -0.04 22.00 -44.93
CA LYS A 644 0.18 21.04 -46.02
C LYS A 644 0.13 19.61 -45.47
N GLU A 645 0.94 19.31 -44.47
CA GLU A 645 1.00 17.98 -43.84
C GLU A 645 -0.36 17.56 -43.28
N LYS A 646 -1.10 18.48 -42.64
CA LYS A 646 -2.45 18.17 -42.13
C LYS A 646 -3.41 17.71 -43.21
N ARG A 647 -3.38 18.33 -44.40
CA ARG A 647 -4.27 17.95 -45.51
C ARG A 647 -3.91 16.58 -46.06
N GLU A 648 -2.61 16.29 -46.13
CA GLU A 648 -2.09 15.00 -46.57
C GLU A 648 -2.48 13.88 -45.61
N THR A 649 -2.23 14.04 -44.30
CA THR A 649 -2.65 13.06 -43.27
C THR A 649 -4.16 12.82 -43.29
N LEU A 650 -4.98 13.87 -43.44
CA LEU A 650 -6.44 13.72 -43.49
C LEU A 650 -6.93 13.00 -44.76
N ALA A 651 -6.26 13.21 -45.90
CA ALA A 651 -6.57 12.49 -47.14
C ALA A 651 -6.19 11.00 -47.01
N GLU A 652 -5.00 10.71 -46.49
CA GLU A 652 -4.55 9.34 -46.26
C GLU A 652 -5.41 8.60 -45.23
N LEU A 653 -5.90 9.30 -44.20
CA LEU A 653 -6.81 8.73 -43.20
C LEU A 653 -8.15 8.32 -43.84
N ALA A 654 -8.69 9.15 -44.73
CA ALA A 654 -9.92 8.86 -45.46
C ALA A 654 -9.76 7.72 -46.47
N GLU A 655 -8.56 7.56 -47.05
CA GLU A 655 -8.20 6.43 -47.92
C GLU A 655 -7.94 5.11 -47.14
N GLY A 656 -7.71 5.20 -45.83
CA GLY A 656 -7.37 4.08 -44.95
C GLY A 656 -5.89 3.70 -44.97
N LYS A 657 -4.99 4.59 -45.41
CA LYS A 657 -3.53 4.38 -45.40
C LYS A 657 -2.88 4.67 -44.04
N VAL A 658 -3.58 5.41 -43.19
CA VAL A 658 -3.18 5.66 -41.78
C VAL A 658 -4.08 4.79 -40.92
N GLU A 659 -3.53 3.75 -40.28
CA GLU A 659 -4.32 2.89 -39.41
C GLU A 659 -4.46 3.46 -37.99
N ILE A 660 -3.44 4.16 -37.47
CA ILE A 660 -3.49 4.79 -36.14
C ILE A 660 -3.30 6.30 -36.25
N ILE A 661 -4.29 7.08 -35.81
CA ILE A 661 -4.20 8.54 -35.75
C ILE A 661 -4.28 9.06 -34.31
N ILE A 662 -3.28 9.85 -33.92
CA ILE A 662 -3.17 10.42 -32.56
C ILE A 662 -3.38 11.93 -32.63
N GLY A 663 -4.24 12.48 -31.77
CA GLY A 663 -4.54 13.90 -31.88
C GLY A 663 -5.35 14.50 -30.76
N THR A 664 -5.44 15.82 -30.82
CA THR A 664 -6.22 16.58 -29.83
C THR A 664 -7.70 16.66 -30.23
N HIS A 665 -8.47 17.56 -29.59
CA HIS A 665 -9.86 17.88 -29.95
C HIS A 665 -10.13 18.11 -31.46
N GLN A 666 -9.09 18.37 -32.27
CA GLN A 666 -9.19 18.46 -33.73
C GLN A 666 -9.69 17.15 -34.39
N LEU A 667 -9.44 15.98 -33.79
CA LEU A 667 -9.92 14.70 -34.32
C LEU A 667 -11.45 14.57 -34.31
N VAL A 668 -12.12 15.31 -33.44
CA VAL A 668 -13.58 15.28 -33.27
C VAL A 668 -14.29 16.32 -34.16
N ASN A 669 -13.55 16.94 -35.08
CA ASN A 669 -14.13 17.87 -36.05
C ASN A 669 -14.77 17.11 -37.22
N LYS A 670 -15.85 17.66 -37.78
CA LYS A 670 -16.59 17.05 -38.90
C LYS A 670 -15.75 16.82 -40.15
N ASN A 671 -14.60 17.49 -40.26
CA ASN A 671 -13.70 17.39 -41.42
C ASN A 671 -12.80 16.14 -41.35
N VAL A 672 -12.79 15.42 -40.23
CA VAL A 672 -12.03 14.18 -40.06
C VAL A 672 -12.94 13.03 -40.43
N VAL A 673 -12.62 12.34 -41.52
CA VAL A 673 -13.40 11.22 -42.05
C VAL A 673 -12.53 9.97 -41.96
N PHE A 674 -13.05 8.95 -41.29
CA PHE A 674 -12.44 7.63 -41.20
C PHE A 674 -13.04 6.71 -42.26
N LYS A 675 -12.24 5.80 -42.80
CA LYS A 675 -12.72 4.73 -43.68
C LYS A 675 -13.47 3.68 -42.88
N ASP A 676 -12.88 3.20 -41.78
CA ASP A 676 -13.47 2.18 -40.91
C ASP A 676 -12.86 2.27 -39.50
N LEU A 677 -13.46 3.10 -38.64
CA LEU A 677 -13.02 3.29 -37.25
C LEU A 677 -13.54 2.15 -36.37
N GLY A 678 -12.65 1.37 -35.77
CA GLY A 678 -13.01 0.26 -34.87
C GLY A 678 -12.76 0.51 -33.39
N LEU A 679 -11.76 1.34 -33.04
CA LEU A 679 -11.38 1.59 -31.65
C LEU A 679 -11.10 3.08 -31.40
N LEU A 680 -11.65 3.61 -30.32
CA LEU A 680 -11.41 4.95 -29.80
C LEU A 680 -10.75 4.88 -28.43
N ILE A 681 -9.50 5.35 -28.34
CA ILE A 681 -8.75 5.47 -27.09
C ILE A 681 -8.83 6.92 -26.61
N VAL A 682 -9.24 7.15 -25.37
CA VAL A 682 -9.35 8.49 -24.76
C VAL A 682 -8.48 8.55 -23.52
N ASP A 683 -7.45 9.40 -23.53
CA ASP A 683 -6.55 9.60 -22.39
C ASP A 683 -6.91 10.89 -21.63
N GLU A 684 -6.97 10.81 -20.29
CA GLU A 684 -7.29 11.92 -19.39
C GLU A 684 -8.62 12.65 -19.73
N GLU A 685 -9.71 11.88 -19.86
CA GLU A 685 -11.07 12.35 -20.25
C GLU A 685 -11.55 13.59 -19.45
N GLN A 686 -11.11 13.74 -18.19
CA GLN A 686 -11.46 14.86 -17.32
C GLN A 686 -11.03 16.22 -17.88
N LYS A 687 -9.94 16.29 -18.65
CA LYS A 687 -9.39 17.56 -19.16
C LYS A 687 -10.12 18.09 -20.40
N PHE A 688 -11.05 17.32 -20.98
CA PHE A 688 -11.85 17.75 -22.12
C PHE A 688 -13.08 18.58 -21.70
N GLY A 689 -13.32 19.66 -22.45
CA GLY A 689 -14.52 20.49 -22.30
C GLY A 689 -15.81 19.78 -22.73
N VAL A 690 -16.95 20.31 -22.27
CA VAL A 690 -18.30 19.73 -22.47
C VAL A 690 -18.62 19.50 -23.96
N ALA A 691 -18.31 20.47 -24.82
CA ALA A 691 -18.57 20.36 -26.26
C ALA A 691 -17.84 19.20 -26.96
N VAL A 692 -16.65 18.82 -26.48
CA VAL A 692 -15.92 17.65 -27.01
C VAL A 692 -16.57 16.36 -26.50
N LYS A 693 -16.96 16.33 -25.22
CA LYS A 693 -17.63 15.19 -24.60
C LYS A 693 -18.97 14.86 -25.28
N ASP A 694 -19.73 15.86 -25.69
CA ASP A 694 -21.00 15.62 -26.38
C ASP A 694 -20.81 15.07 -27.80
N LYS A 695 -19.78 15.53 -28.53
CA LYS A 695 -19.44 14.94 -29.83
C LYS A 695 -18.87 13.53 -29.70
N LEU A 696 -18.10 13.28 -28.63
CA LEU A 696 -17.62 11.94 -28.31
C LEU A 696 -18.77 10.96 -28.14
N LYS A 697 -19.82 11.32 -27.40
CA LYS A 697 -21.00 10.44 -27.21
C LYS A 697 -21.59 9.93 -28.52
N ALA A 698 -21.64 10.75 -29.56
CA ALA A 698 -22.14 10.34 -30.87
C ALA A 698 -21.23 9.33 -31.58
N ILE A 699 -19.90 9.45 -31.43
CA ILE A 699 -18.93 8.50 -31.99
C ILE A 699 -18.92 7.20 -31.16
N LYS A 700 -19.14 7.30 -29.84
CA LYS A 700 -19.14 6.17 -28.90
C LYS A 700 -20.32 5.19 -29.08
N GLU A 701 -21.35 5.50 -29.87
CA GLU A 701 -22.53 4.62 -29.98
C GLU A 701 -22.21 3.25 -30.61
N ASN A 702 -21.35 3.21 -31.64
CA ASN A 702 -21.10 1.98 -32.43
C ASN A 702 -19.63 1.53 -32.47
N VAL A 703 -18.76 2.14 -31.65
CA VAL A 703 -17.30 1.92 -31.69
C VAL A 703 -16.84 1.51 -30.30
N ASP A 704 -15.83 0.64 -30.24
CA ASP A 704 -15.19 0.26 -28.98
C ASP A 704 -14.44 1.45 -28.37
N VAL A 705 -14.59 1.64 -27.05
CA VAL A 705 -14.05 2.79 -26.33
C VAL A 705 -13.19 2.31 -25.18
N LEU A 706 -11.92 2.71 -25.20
CA LEU A 706 -10.98 2.50 -24.11
C LEU A 706 -10.62 3.86 -23.49
N THR A 707 -10.95 4.06 -22.22
CA THR A 707 -10.60 5.31 -21.51
C THR A 707 -9.47 5.07 -20.52
N LEU A 708 -8.44 5.91 -20.53
CA LEU A 708 -7.29 5.85 -19.63
C LEU A 708 -7.32 7.01 -18.64
N THR A 709 -7.05 6.75 -17.36
CA THR A 709 -6.93 7.81 -16.35
C THR A 709 -5.91 7.46 -15.27
N ALA A 710 -5.21 8.49 -14.76
CA ALA A 710 -4.34 8.39 -13.59
C ALA A 710 -5.11 8.42 -12.26
N THR A 711 -6.21 9.19 -12.21
CA THR A 711 -7.07 9.32 -11.02
C THR A 711 -8.50 9.18 -11.50
N PRO A 712 -9.25 8.16 -11.04
CA PRO A 712 -10.61 7.98 -11.49
C PRO A 712 -11.42 9.19 -11.02
N ILE A 713 -12.11 9.84 -11.96
CA ILE A 713 -13.04 10.92 -11.61
C ILE A 713 -14.05 10.29 -10.65
N PRO A 714 -14.34 10.88 -9.48
CA PRO A 714 -15.18 10.20 -8.52
C PRO A 714 -16.59 9.85 -9.04
N ARG A 715 -17.08 10.62 -10.02
CA ARG A 715 -18.31 10.31 -10.78
C ARG A 715 -18.17 9.04 -11.64
N THR A 716 -17.04 8.89 -12.33
CA THR A 716 -16.73 7.71 -13.16
C THR A 716 -16.45 6.48 -12.30
N LEU A 717 -15.83 6.68 -11.13
CA LEU A 717 -15.66 5.66 -10.11
C LEU A 717 -17.02 5.15 -9.62
N GLN A 718 -17.93 6.06 -9.28
CA GLN A 718 -19.29 5.70 -8.87
C GLN A 718 -20.02 4.90 -9.96
N PHE A 719 -19.89 5.27 -11.24
CA PHE A 719 -20.49 4.51 -12.35
C PHE A 719 -19.89 3.10 -12.55
N SER A 720 -18.60 2.95 -12.27
CA SER A 720 -17.91 1.66 -12.35
C SER A 720 -18.34 0.75 -11.19
N LEU A 721 -18.46 1.31 -9.99
CA LEU A 721 -18.96 0.62 -8.79
C LEU A 721 -20.43 0.16 -8.92
N MET A 722 -21.19 0.74 -9.86
CA MET A 722 -22.57 0.36 -10.18
C MET A 722 -22.67 -0.76 -11.22
N ALA A 723 -21.54 -1.37 -11.62
CA ALA A 723 -21.44 -2.37 -12.69
C ALA A 723 -22.04 -1.90 -14.04
N ALA A 724 -22.17 -0.58 -14.23
CA ALA A 724 -22.67 0.01 -15.47
C ALA A 724 -21.55 0.23 -16.48
N ARG A 725 -20.31 0.42 -16.00
CA ARG A 725 -19.10 0.59 -16.83
C ARG A 725 -18.04 -0.40 -16.38
N ASP A 726 -17.47 -1.14 -17.31
CA ASP A 726 -16.40 -2.09 -17.02
C ASP A 726 -15.11 -1.33 -16.62
N LEU A 727 -14.51 -1.71 -15.49
CA LEU A 727 -13.33 -1.06 -14.91
C LEU A 727 -12.25 -2.10 -14.65
N SER A 728 -11.04 -1.84 -15.17
CA SER A 728 -9.84 -2.55 -14.72
C SER A 728 -8.94 -1.57 -13.98
N VAL A 729 -8.48 -1.99 -12.80
CA VAL A 729 -7.57 -1.20 -11.96
C VAL A 729 -6.18 -1.79 -12.04
N ILE A 730 -5.19 -0.96 -12.32
CA ILE A 730 -3.77 -1.28 -12.29
C ILE A 730 -3.18 -0.60 -11.07
N THR A 731 -2.99 -1.37 -9.99
CA THR A 731 -2.45 -0.91 -8.71
C THR A 731 -1.01 -1.33 -8.47
N THR A 732 -0.57 -2.41 -9.13
CA THR A 732 0.77 -2.96 -8.97
C THR A 732 1.76 -2.12 -9.78
N PRO A 733 2.73 -1.45 -9.16
CA PRO A 733 3.75 -0.70 -9.89
C PRO A 733 4.65 -1.66 -10.69
N PRO A 734 5.17 -1.24 -11.86
CA PRO A 734 6.21 -1.99 -12.55
C PRO A 734 7.46 -2.15 -11.67
N PRO A 735 8.18 -3.28 -11.75
CA PRO A 735 9.28 -3.60 -10.84
C PRO A 735 10.43 -2.58 -10.87
N ASN A 736 10.56 -1.80 -11.95
CA ASN A 736 11.64 -0.82 -12.12
C ASN A 736 11.28 0.60 -11.63
N ARG A 737 10.10 0.79 -11.00
CA ARG A 737 9.65 2.11 -10.56
C ARG A 737 9.79 2.27 -9.05
N TYR A 738 10.57 3.27 -8.65
CA TYR A 738 10.78 3.60 -7.25
C TYR A 738 9.68 4.52 -6.73
N PRO A 739 9.19 4.31 -5.49
CA PRO A 739 8.29 5.26 -4.86
C PRO A 739 8.98 6.62 -4.71
N ILE A 740 8.18 7.67 -4.88
CA ILE A 740 8.65 9.05 -4.81
C ILE A 740 8.72 9.41 -3.32
N GLU A 741 9.92 9.68 -2.83
CA GLU A 741 10.12 10.08 -1.45
C GLU A 741 9.55 11.49 -1.26
N SER A 742 8.49 11.57 -0.47
CA SER A 742 7.73 12.81 -0.31
C SER A 742 7.98 13.38 1.08
N HIS A 743 8.41 14.64 1.14
CA HIS A 743 8.68 15.34 2.39
C HIS A 743 7.84 16.61 2.50
N VAL A 744 7.21 16.80 3.66
CA VAL A 744 6.58 18.08 4.02
C VAL A 744 7.63 18.96 4.67
N ILE A 745 8.04 20.02 3.99
CA ILE A 745 9.10 20.93 4.45
C ILE A 745 8.60 22.36 4.58
N ARG A 746 9.34 23.16 5.36
CA ARG A 746 9.18 24.61 5.37
C ARG A 746 10.01 25.23 4.25
N LEU A 747 9.68 26.46 3.87
CA LEU A 747 10.49 27.21 2.90
C LEU A 747 11.86 27.48 3.52
N SER A 748 12.87 26.73 3.09
CA SER A 748 14.25 26.79 3.57
C SER A 748 15.20 26.88 2.38
N GLU A 749 15.96 27.96 2.29
CA GLU A 749 16.90 28.18 1.18
C GLU A 749 18.00 27.12 1.12
N SER A 750 18.48 26.63 2.27
CA SER A 750 19.51 25.58 2.32
C SER A 750 18.98 24.24 1.80
N SER A 751 17.79 23.82 2.24
CA SER A 751 17.16 22.57 1.80
C SER A 751 16.89 22.56 0.30
N ILE A 752 16.39 23.67 -0.25
CA ILE A 752 16.14 23.81 -1.68
C ILE A 752 17.45 23.75 -2.47
N ARG A 753 18.48 24.48 -2.04
CA ARG A 753 19.79 24.47 -2.68
C ARG A 753 20.40 23.07 -2.70
N ASP A 754 20.45 22.40 -1.55
CA ASP A 754 21.12 21.11 -1.41
C ASP A 754 20.43 20.03 -2.24
N ALA A 755 19.10 20.02 -2.28
CA ALA A 755 18.33 19.08 -3.12
C ALA A 755 18.41 19.38 -4.62
N ILE A 756 18.44 20.66 -5.05
CA ILE A 756 18.70 21.00 -6.46
C ILE A 756 20.12 20.60 -6.85
N SER A 757 21.12 20.91 -6.04
CA SER A 757 22.52 20.56 -6.30
C SER A 757 22.71 19.04 -6.40
N TYR A 758 22.08 18.27 -5.52
CA TYR A 758 22.09 16.81 -5.58
C TYR A 758 21.50 16.28 -6.90
N GLU A 759 20.38 16.83 -7.38
CA GLU A 759 19.78 16.44 -8.66
C GLU A 759 20.70 16.74 -9.85
N LEU A 760 21.35 17.90 -9.83
CA LEU A 760 22.28 18.31 -10.89
C LEU A 760 23.53 17.44 -10.93
N GLN A 761 24.09 17.07 -9.77
CA GLN A 761 25.26 16.18 -9.68
C GLN A 761 25.02 14.81 -10.33
N ARG A 762 23.77 14.30 -10.27
CA ARG A 762 23.37 13.05 -10.94
C ARG A 762 22.83 13.24 -12.36
N GLY A 763 23.03 14.43 -12.94
CA GLY A 763 22.63 14.80 -14.29
C GLY A 763 21.13 14.84 -14.53
N GLY A 764 20.33 15.06 -13.48
CA GLY A 764 18.88 15.16 -13.56
C GLY A 764 18.36 16.58 -13.65
N GLN A 765 17.04 16.72 -13.80
CA GLN A 765 16.33 17.99 -13.92
C GLN A 765 15.33 18.20 -12.77
N VAL A 766 14.98 19.45 -12.48
CA VAL A 766 14.11 19.84 -11.36
C VAL A 766 12.89 20.62 -11.84
N PHE A 767 11.72 20.26 -11.31
CA PHE A 767 10.53 21.10 -11.37
C PHE A 767 10.39 21.95 -10.11
N PHE A 768 10.14 23.25 -10.27
CA PHE A 768 9.77 24.13 -9.17
C PHE A 768 8.41 24.77 -9.43
N ILE A 769 7.39 24.30 -8.74
CA ILE A 769 6.00 24.73 -8.95
C ILE A 769 5.68 25.94 -8.07
N HIS A 770 5.27 27.04 -8.72
CA HIS A 770 4.81 28.26 -8.06
C HIS A 770 3.57 28.82 -8.77
N ASN A 771 2.43 28.84 -8.08
CA ASN A 771 1.13 29.14 -8.71
C ASN A 771 0.82 30.64 -8.87
N ARG A 772 1.72 31.55 -8.50
CA ARG A 772 1.51 33.00 -8.62
C ARG A 772 2.40 33.57 -9.72
N ILE A 773 1.78 34.02 -10.81
CA ILE A 773 2.50 34.53 -11.99
C ILE A 773 3.18 35.87 -11.68
N GLN A 774 2.61 36.70 -10.80
CA GLN A 774 3.15 38.05 -10.55
C GLN A 774 4.62 38.03 -10.07
N ASN A 775 4.96 37.07 -9.21
CA ASN A 775 6.28 36.96 -8.57
C ASN A 775 7.07 35.71 -9.03
N ILE A 776 6.62 34.99 -10.07
CA ILE A 776 7.32 33.78 -10.54
C ILE A 776 8.76 34.07 -11.00
N LYS A 777 9.01 35.27 -11.55
CA LYS A 777 10.34 35.71 -11.97
C LYS A 777 11.26 35.98 -10.76
N GLU A 778 10.70 36.47 -9.66
CA GLU A 778 11.46 36.69 -8.41
C GLU A 778 11.89 35.36 -7.81
N VAL A 779 10.99 34.36 -7.81
CA VAL A 779 11.32 33.00 -7.39
C VAL A 779 12.42 32.39 -8.26
N ALA A 780 12.34 32.54 -9.58
CA ALA A 780 13.42 32.10 -10.47
C ALA A 780 14.76 32.81 -10.19
N GLY A 781 14.72 34.11 -9.89
CA GLY A 781 15.91 34.87 -9.49
C GLY A 781 16.50 34.40 -8.15
N MET A 782 15.65 34.08 -7.17
CA MET A 782 16.07 33.48 -5.90
C MET A 782 16.78 32.14 -6.15
N LEU A 783 16.19 31.24 -6.94
CA LEU A 783 16.79 29.94 -7.24
C LEU A 783 18.13 30.09 -8.00
N GLN A 784 18.21 31.03 -8.94
CA GLN A 784 19.46 31.30 -9.67
C GLN A 784 20.57 31.82 -8.75
N ARG A 785 20.21 32.59 -7.72
CA ARG A 785 21.16 33.05 -6.68
C ARG A 785 21.62 31.89 -5.80
N LEU A 786 20.72 30.96 -5.46
CA LEU A 786 21.03 29.81 -4.60
C LEU A 786 21.89 28.77 -5.30
N VAL A 787 21.66 28.55 -6.60
CA VAL A 787 22.39 27.58 -7.42
C VAL A 787 22.86 28.25 -8.71
N PRO A 788 24.02 28.95 -8.68
CA PRO A 788 24.51 29.71 -9.83
C PRO A 788 24.79 28.86 -11.08
N ASP A 789 25.17 27.60 -10.88
CA ASP A 789 25.54 26.67 -11.96
C ASP A 789 24.33 26.11 -12.72
N ALA A 790 23.12 26.26 -12.18
CA ALA A 790 21.90 25.75 -12.79
C ALA A 790 21.37 26.67 -13.90
N LYS A 791 20.98 26.10 -15.05
CA LYS A 791 20.24 26.82 -16.09
C LYS A 791 18.75 26.84 -15.76
N ILE A 792 18.26 28.00 -15.32
CA ILE A 792 16.88 28.17 -14.90
C ILE A 792 16.05 28.86 -16.00
N ARG A 793 14.84 28.36 -16.25
CA ARG A 793 13.85 28.99 -17.14
C ARG A 793 12.46 29.00 -16.50
N VAL A 794 11.61 29.91 -16.98
CA VAL A 794 10.25 30.11 -16.47
C VAL A 794 9.21 29.73 -17.53
N GLY A 795 8.22 28.93 -17.14
CA GLY A 795 7.06 28.56 -17.97
C GLY A 795 5.73 28.81 -17.27
N HIS A 796 4.84 29.65 -17.83
CA HIS A 796 3.53 29.94 -17.23
C HIS A 796 2.39 30.03 -18.28
N GLY A 797 1.14 29.90 -17.83
CA GLY A 797 -0.01 29.61 -18.72
C GLY A 797 -0.43 30.79 -19.59
N GLN A 798 -0.07 32.01 -19.19
CA GLN A 798 -0.27 33.24 -19.97
C GLN A 798 0.77 33.42 -21.09
N MET A 799 1.78 32.55 -21.20
CA MET A 799 2.70 32.59 -22.33
C MET A 799 1.98 32.24 -23.63
N GLU A 800 2.44 32.82 -24.73
CA GLU A 800 1.98 32.44 -26.06
C GLU A 800 2.20 30.95 -26.29
N GLY A 801 1.17 30.22 -26.75
CA GLY A 801 1.18 28.76 -26.81
C GLY A 801 2.39 28.17 -27.54
N LYS A 802 2.79 28.77 -28.67
CA LYS A 802 3.96 28.34 -29.44
C LYS A 802 5.28 28.48 -28.67
N LYS A 803 5.43 29.53 -27.86
CA LYS A 803 6.62 29.76 -27.02
C LYS A 803 6.67 28.79 -25.86
N LEU A 804 5.54 28.56 -25.20
CA LEU A 804 5.43 27.59 -24.12
C LEU A 804 5.78 26.18 -24.61
N GLU A 805 5.22 25.77 -25.74
CA GLU A 805 5.51 24.48 -26.38
C GLU A 805 7.00 24.31 -26.71
N THR A 806 7.63 25.35 -27.29
CA THR A 806 9.08 25.32 -27.59
C THR A 806 9.92 25.18 -26.32
N LEU A 807 9.55 25.89 -25.25
CA LEU A 807 10.23 25.83 -23.96
C LEU A 807 10.09 24.46 -23.30
N MET A 808 8.91 23.84 -23.40
CA MET A 808 8.66 22.48 -22.90
C MET A 808 9.50 21.44 -23.66
N LEU A 809 9.59 21.55 -25.00
CA LEU A 809 10.46 20.67 -25.81
C LEU A 809 11.94 20.83 -25.44
N ALA A 810 12.40 22.07 -25.27
CA ALA A 810 13.76 22.35 -24.81
C ALA A 810 14.05 21.72 -23.43
N PHE A 811 13.07 21.75 -22.52
CA PHE A 811 13.20 21.11 -21.22
C PHE A 811 13.28 19.58 -21.35
N MET A 812 12.39 18.97 -22.14
CA MET A 812 12.39 17.52 -22.39
C MET A 812 13.71 17.03 -23.02
N ASN A 813 14.35 17.86 -23.85
CA ASN A 813 15.63 17.56 -24.49
C ASN A 813 16.85 17.83 -23.59
N GLY A 814 16.66 18.29 -22.35
CA GLY A 814 17.77 18.56 -21.43
C GLY A 814 18.56 19.84 -21.72
N GLU A 815 17.99 20.82 -22.44
CA GLU A 815 18.70 22.06 -22.78
C GLU A 815 18.93 22.97 -21.55
N PHE A 816 18.13 22.79 -20.50
CA PHE A 816 18.25 23.49 -19.22
C PHE A 816 17.75 22.63 -18.06
N ASP A 817 18.16 22.97 -16.83
CA ASP A 817 18.13 22.04 -15.70
C ASP A 817 16.92 22.24 -14.78
N VAL A 818 16.48 23.49 -14.58
CA VAL A 818 15.38 23.81 -13.65
C VAL A 818 14.25 24.54 -14.38
N LEU A 819 13.05 23.98 -14.31
CA LEU A 819 11.82 24.60 -14.82
C LEU A 819 10.98 25.16 -13.68
N VAL A 820 10.97 26.49 -13.56
CA VAL A 820 10.07 27.20 -12.65
C VAL A 820 8.74 27.43 -13.36
N SER A 821 7.67 26.83 -12.87
CA SER A 821 6.40 26.84 -13.59
C SER A 821 5.16 26.88 -12.70
N THR A 822 4.02 27.26 -13.29
CA THR A 822 2.70 27.08 -12.67
C THR A 822 2.25 25.61 -12.81
N THR A 823 0.99 25.29 -12.54
CA THR A 823 0.39 23.94 -12.71
C THR A 823 0.38 23.39 -14.14
N ILE A 824 1.07 24.01 -15.10
CA ILE A 824 1.13 23.55 -16.50
C ILE A 824 1.81 22.19 -16.59
N VAL A 825 2.70 21.84 -15.66
CA VAL A 825 3.35 20.53 -15.61
C VAL A 825 2.31 19.40 -15.43
N GLU A 826 1.14 19.71 -14.86
CA GLU A 826 0.01 18.80 -14.75
C GLU A 826 -0.54 18.37 -16.13
N SER A 827 -0.30 19.16 -17.19
CA SER A 827 -0.93 19.02 -18.52
C SER A 827 -0.33 17.94 -19.44
N GLY A 828 0.37 16.95 -18.86
CA GLY A 828 0.85 15.78 -19.61
C GLY A 828 2.31 15.86 -20.07
N LEU A 829 3.16 16.62 -19.37
CA LEU A 829 4.60 16.59 -19.66
C LEU A 829 5.22 15.33 -19.03
N ASP A 830 5.90 14.53 -19.86
CA ASP A 830 6.75 13.42 -19.41
C ASP A 830 8.21 13.80 -19.58
N VAL A 831 8.92 13.96 -18.47
CA VAL A 831 10.36 14.21 -18.48
C VAL A 831 11.01 13.11 -17.66
N THR A 832 11.54 12.11 -18.33
CA THR A 832 12.16 10.94 -17.71
C THR A 832 13.35 11.33 -16.83
N ASN A 833 14.07 12.39 -17.19
CA ASN A 833 15.23 12.87 -16.44
C ASN A 833 14.89 13.84 -15.30
N ALA A 834 13.62 14.23 -15.15
CA ALA A 834 13.18 15.08 -14.04
C ALA A 834 12.76 14.21 -12.86
N ASN A 835 13.61 14.17 -11.83
CA ASN A 835 13.40 13.28 -10.69
C ASN A 835 13.18 14.04 -9.37
N THR A 836 13.27 15.38 -9.36
CA THR A 836 12.97 16.19 -8.18
C THR A 836 11.91 17.25 -8.48
N ILE A 837 10.90 17.37 -7.62
CA ILE A 837 9.87 18.40 -7.70
C ILE A 837 9.71 19.14 -6.36
N PHE A 838 9.63 20.46 -6.43
CA PHE A 838 9.22 21.33 -5.33
C PHE A 838 7.84 21.89 -5.61
N ILE A 839 6.93 21.80 -4.64
CA ILE A 839 5.59 22.39 -4.76
C ILE A 839 5.46 23.49 -3.70
N ASN A 840 5.55 24.74 -4.14
CA ASN A 840 5.50 25.90 -3.25
C ASN A 840 4.05 26.21 -2.84
N ASN A 841 3.82 26.41 -1.53
CA ASN A 841 2.50 26.58 -0.93
C ASN A 841 1.56 25.40 -1.25
N ALA A 842 2.04 24.17 -1.02
CA ALA A 842 1.30 22.95 -1.35
C ALA A 842 -0.10 22.90 -0.70
N ASN A 843 -0.27 23.53 0.46
CA ASN A 843 -1.54 23.65 1.19
C ASN A 843 -2.68 24.30 0.38
N ASN A 844 -2.39 25.04 -0.69
CA ASN A 844 -3.38 25.72 -1.53
C ASN A 844 -3.87 24.89 -2.73
N PHE A 845 -3.33 23.70 -2.97
CA PHE A 845 -3.70 22.85 -4.12
C PHE A 845 -4.68 21.75 -3.72
N GLY A 846 -5.46 21.26 -4.68
CA GLY A 846 -6.31 20.07 -4.51
C GLY A 846 -5.48 18.79 -4.30
N LEU A 847 -6.06 17.80 -3.63
CA LEU A 847 -5.38 16.53 -3.36
C LEU A 847 -5.02 15.81 -4.67
N SER A 848 -5.98 15.72 -5.60
CA SER A 848 -5.74 15.19 -6.95
C SER A 848 -4.64 15.94 -7.71
N ASP A 849 -4.58 17.27 -7.61
CA ASP A 849 -3.60 18.08 -8.33
C ASP A 849 -2.18 17.83 -7.78
N LEU A 850 -2.05 17.79 -6.45
CA LEU A 850 -0.80 17.46 -5.77
C LEU A 850 -0.31 16.06 -6.13
N HIS A 851 -1.22 15.08 -6.14
CA HIS A 851 -0.91 13.71 -6.55
C HIS A 851 -0.47 13.63 -8.02
N GLN A 852 -1.16 14.32 -8.92
CA GLN A 852 -0.80 14.36 -10.33
C GLN A 852 0.55 15.04 -10.54
N MET A 853 0.84 16.16 -9.86
CA MET A 853 2.12 16.85 -9.94
C MET A 853 3.27 15.99 -9.36
N ARG A 854 3.04 15.35 -8.21
CA ARG A 854 3.97 14.37 -7.62
C ARG A 854 4.32 13.29 -8.65
N GLY A 855 3.31 12.68 -9.28
CA GLY A 855 3.49 11.65 -10.30
C GLY A 855 4.16 12.10 -11.61
N ARG A 856 4.55 13.37 -11.76
CA ARG A 856 5.33 13.85 -12.92
C ARG A 856 6.82 13.57 -12.79
N VAL A 857 7.32 13.33 -11.57
CA VAL A 857 8.71 12.90 -11.33
C VAL A 857 8.79 11.40 -11.02
N GLY A 858 9.99 10.81 -11.09
CA GLY A 858 10.18 9.39 -10.77
C GLY A 858 9.66 8.45 -11.85
N ARG A 859 9.94 8.81 -13.11
CA ARG A 859 9.62 8.00 -14.29
C ARG A 859 10.81 7.18 -14.79
N SER A 860 12.01 7.48 -14.30
CA SER A 860 13.22 6.71 -14.55
C SER A 860 13.42 5.62 -13.49
N ASN A 861 14.47 4.82 -13.67
CA ASN A 861 15.01 3.92 -12.67
C ASN A 861 15.75 4.66 -11.52
N LYS A 862 15.73 6.00 -11.46
CA LYS A 862 16.35 6.77 -10.38
C LYS A 862 15.31 7.11 -9.31
N LYS A 863 15.74 7.11 -8.04
CA LYS A 863 14.91 7.56 -6.91
C LYS A 863 14.51 9.02 -7.10
N ALA A 864 13.22 9.32 -6.94
CA ALA A 864 12.68 10.66 -7.09
C ALA A 864 12.24 11.27 -5.76
N PHE A 865 12.30 12.60 -5.68
CA PHE A 865 11.99 13.37 -4.49
C PHE A 865 10.88 14.38 -4.77
N CYS A 866 9.93 14.49 -3.84
CA CYS A 866 8.85 15.46 -3.87
C CYS A 866 8.83 16.26 -2.57
N TYR A 867 9.05 17.57 -2.67
CA TYR A 867 9.04 18.46 -1.52
C TYR A 867 7.78 19.33 -1.52
N PHE A 868 6.88 19.06 -0.57
CA PHE A 868 5.70 19.87 -0.31
C PHE A 868 6.08 21.02 0.63
N ILE A 869 6.14 22.24 0.11
CA ILE A 869 6.50 23.42 0.92
C ILE A 869 5.23 24.00 1.52
N THR A 870 5.08 23.95 2.84
CA THR A 870 3.89 24.41 3.55
C THR A 870 4.19 25.34 4.73
N PRO A 871 3.24 26.17 5.17
CA PRO A 871 3.32 26.86 6.46
C PRO A 871 3.21 25.85 7.63
N PRO A 872 3.38 26.27 8.89
CA PRO A 872 3.14 25.41 10.05
C PRO A 872 1.69 24.91 10.12
N TYR A 873 1.49 23.66 10.59
CA TYR A 873 0.17 23.00 10.67
C TYR A 873 -0.92 23.81 11.40
N HIS A 874 -0.57 24.58 12.43
CA HIS A 874 -1.52 25.40 13.20
C HIS A 874 -2.07 26.61 12.42
N VAL A 875 -1.40 27.03 11.34
CA VAL A 875 -1.82 28.15 10.47
C VAL A 875 -2.70 27.65 9.31
N MET A 876 -2.68 26.34 9.03
CA MET A 876 -3.48 25.76 7.95
C MET A 876 -4.94 25.60 8.35
N THR A 877 -5.82 25.72 7.36
CA THR A 877 -7.19 25.24 7.48
C THR A 877 -7.21 23.73 7.71
N THR A 878 -8.19 23.23 8.47
CA THR A 878 -8.37 21.79 8.73
C THR A 878 -8.41 20.94 7.45
N GLU A 879 -9.06 21.42 6.38
CA GLU A 879 -9.09 20.74 5.08
C GLU A 879 -7.69 20.62 4.46
N ALA A 880 -6.91 21.72 4.42
CA ALA A 880 -5.55 21.70 3.90
C ALA A 880 -4.64 20.77 4.71
N ARG A 881 -4.78 20.75 6.03
CA ARG A 881 -4.04 19.84 6.91
C ARG A 881 -4.34 18.37 6.59
N LYS A 882 -5.63 17.98 6.56
CA LYS A 882 -6.05 16.61 6.21
C LYS A 882 -5.52 16.18 4.84
N ARG A 883 -5.48 17.09 3.85
CA ARG A 883 -4.93 16.78 2.51
C ARG A 883 -3.43 16.54 2.52
N ILE A 884 -2.66 17.35 3.26
CA ILE A 884 -1.21 17.19 3.37
C ILE A 884 -0.89 15.91 4.14
N GLU A 885 -1.56 15.65 5.27
CA GLU A 885 -1.42 14.41 6.04
C GLU A 885 -1.77 13.18 5.18
N ALA A 886 -2.84 13.24 4.38
CA ALA A 886 -3.19 12.15 3.47
C ALA A 886 -2.09 11.89 2.41
N LEU A 887 -1.43 12.92 1.87
CA LEU A 887 -0.33 12.73 0.90
C LEU A 887 0.94 12.16 1.53
N GLU A 888 1.19 12.49 2.80
CA GLU A 888 2.30 11.95 3.59
C GLU A 888 2.05 10.49 3.98
N GLN A 889 0.80 10.13 4.26
CA GLN A 889 0.38 8.74 4.53
C GLN A 889 0.38 7.86 3.27
N PHE A 890 -0.14 8.38 2.15
CA PHE A 890 -0.26 7.65 0.89
C PHE A 890 0.92 7.94 -0.06
N THR A 891 2.14 7.67 0.38
CA THR A 891 3.38 7.88 -0.40
C THR A 891 3.74 6.74 -1.33
N GLU A 892 3.19 5.54 -1.10
CA GLU A 892 3.46 4.37 -1.94
C GLU A 892 2.84 4.49 -3.34
N LEU A 893 3.50 3.87 -4.31
CA LEU A 893 2.99 3.74 -5.68
C LEU A 893 1.74 2.85 -5.68
N GLY A 894 0.68 3.24 -6.40
CA GLY A 894 -0.58 2.50 -6.45
C GLY A 894 -1.65 3.08 -5.52
N SER A 895 -1.29 4.12 -4.76
CA SER A 895 -2.21 4.82 -3.86
C SER A 895 -3.17 5.78 -4.57
N GLY A 896 -3.04 6.02 -5.89
CA GLY A 896 -3.88 6.97 -6.61
C GLY A 896 -5.39 6.70 -6.51
N PHE A 897 -5.80 5.43 -6.39
CA PHE A 897 -7.19 5.04 -6.13
C PHE A 897 -7.65 5.50 -4.73
N ASN A 898 -6.86 5.19 -3.69
CA ASN A 898 -7.14 5.56 -2.30
C ASN A 898 -7.15 7.09 -2.13
N ILE A 899 -6.26 7.79 -2.83
CA ILE A 899 -6.18 9.25 -2.85
C ILE A 899 -7.41 9.86 -3.54
N ALA A 900 -7.89 9.27 -4.64
CA ALA A 900 -9.11 9.72 -5.31
C ALA A 900 -10.36 9.50 -4.44
N MET A 901 -10.42 8.38 -3.71
CA MET A 901 -11.45 8.12 -2.70
C MET A 901 -11.43 9.17 -1.59
N LYS A 902 -10.23 9.49 -1.06
CA LYS A 902 -10.07 10.55 -0.05
C LYS A 902 -10.42 11.93 -0.60
N ASP A 903 -10.07 12.25 -1.85
CA ASP A 903 -10.43 13.54 -2.45
C ASP A 903 -11.95 13.67 -2.62
N LEU A 904 -12.64 12.57 -2.96
CA LEU A 904 -14.10 12.52 -3.01
C LEU A 904 -14.74 12.76 -1.64
N GLU A 905 -14.22 12.10 -0.60
CA GLU A 905 -14.67 12.28 0.78
C GLU A 905 -14.45 13.73 1.26
N ILE A 906 -13.25 14.28 1.02
CA ILE A 906 -12.82 15.60 1.51
C ILE A 906 -13.55 16.74 0.79
N ARG A 907 -13.68 16.70 -0.54
CA ARG A 907 -14.39 17.75 -1.29
C ARG A 907 -15.91 17.67 -1.10
N GLY A 908 -16.42 16.50 -0.73
CA GLY A 908 -17.83 16.14 -0.81
C GLY A 908 -18.27 16.00 -2.28
N ALA A 909 -19.28 15.17 -2.54
CA ALA A 909 -19.77 14.86 -3.89
C ALA A 909 -20.46 16.04 -4.65
N GLY A 910 -20.30 17.27 -4.18
CA GLY A 910 -21.12 18.41 -4.57
C GLY A 910 -20.84 18.99 -5.96
N ASP A 911 -19.60 19.02 -6.42
CA ASP A 911 -19.26 19.62 -7.72
C ASP A 911 -19.41 18.64 -8.91
N LEU A 912 -19.55 17.34 -8.62
CA LEU A 912 -19.43 16.27 -9.61
C LEU A 912 -20.78 15.84 -10.21
N LEU A 913 -21.87 16.07 -9.49
CA LEU A 913 -23.21 15.58 -9.82
C LEU A 913 -24.17 16.68 -10.28
N GLY A 914 -23.65 17.90 -10.48
CA GLY A 914 -24.43 19.10 -10.77
C GLY A 914 -24.96 19.75 -9.49
N GLY A 915 -25.08 21.09 -9.50
CA GLY A 915 -25.39 21.89 -8.31
C GLY A 915 -26.67 21.50 -7.56
N GLU A 916 -27.63 20.82 -8.20
CA GLU A 916 -28.86 20.34 -7.54
C GLU A 916 -28.68 19.02 -6.75
N GLN A 917 -27.72 18.17 -7.11
CA GLN A 917 -27.54 16.85 -6.46
C GLN A 917 -26.69 16.94 -5.19
N SER A 918 -25.78 17.92 -5.14
CA SER A 918 -24.97 18.26 -3.96
C SER A 918 -25.81 18.49 -2.70
N GLY A 919 -27.00 19.09 -2.88
CA GLY A 919 -27.96 19.34 -1.80
C GLY A 919 -28.40 18.04 -1.11
N PHE A 920 -28.72 16.98 -1.87
CA PHE A 920 -29.21 15.74 -1.27
C PHE A 920 -28.14 14.96 -0.51
N ILE A 921 -26.89 14.98 -0.99
CA ILE A 921 -25.80 14.29 -0.31
C ILE A 921 -25.46 15.00 1.01
N ASN A 922 -25.49 16.33 1.02
CA ASN A 922 -25.36 17.10 2.26
C ASN A 922 -26.57 16.91 3.20
N GLU A 923 -27.77 16.68 2.68
CA GLU A 923 -28.97 16.51 3.53
C GLU A 923 -29.13 15.09 4.08
N ILE A 924 -28.58 14.07 3.41
CA ILE A 924 -28.78 12.63 3.76
C ILE A 924 -27.48 11.93 4.18
N GLY A 925 -26.32 12.43 3.79
CA GLY A 925 -25.02 11.76 3.97
C GLY A 925 -24.65 10.84 2.80
N PHE A 926 -23.36 10.75 2.51
CA PHE A 926 -22.82 10.06 1.33
C PHE A 926 -23.06 8.54 1.33
N GLU A 927 -22.76 7.83 2.42
CA GLU A 927 -22.97 6.38 2.52
C GLU A 927 -24.46 6.00 2.36
N THR A 928 -25.34 6.74 3.03
CA THR A 928 -26.79 6.53 2.94
C THR A 928 -27.30 6.78 1.52
N TYR A 929 -26.77 7.79 0.83
CA TYR A 929 -27.08 8.05 -0.57
C TYR A 929 -26.66 6.89 -1.47
N GLN A 930 -25.47 6.30 -1.26
CA GLN A 930 -25.02 5.12 -2.00
C GLN A 930 -25.94 3.90 -1.77
N LYS A 931 -26.38 3.65 -0.52
CA LYS A 931 -27.34 2.57 -0.22
C LYS A 931 -28.67 2.77 -0.96
N ILE A 932 -29.23 3.99 -0.94
CA ILE A 932 -30.48 4.31 -1.67
C ILE A 932 -30.30 4.12 -3.18
N LEU A 933 -29.12 4.46 -3.71
CA LEU A 933 -28.79 4.27 -5.12
C LEU A 933 -28.72 2.79 -5.50
N ALA A 934 -28.06 1.96 -4.69
CA ALA A 934 -28.00 0.51 -4.90
C ALA A 934 -29.41 -0.11 -4.88
N GLU A 935 -30.23 0.21 -3.86
CA GLU A 935 -31.62 -0.25 -3.78
C GLU A 935 -32.44 0.13 -5.02
N ALA A 936 -32.30 1.37 -5.50
CA ALA A 936 -33.04 1.85 -6.67
C ALA A 936 -32.61 1.13 -7.96
N ILE A 937 -31.34 0.70 -8.08
CA ILE A 937 -30.84 -0.05 -9.23
C ILE A 937 -31.37 -1.49 -9.19
N ASP A 938 -31.31 -2.16 -8.04
CA ASP A 938 -31.81 -3.53 -7.92
C ASP A 938 -33.30 -3.59 -8.24
N GLU A 939 -34.09 -2.62 -7.76
CA GLU A 939 -35.50 -2.48 -8.13
C GLU A 939 -35.71 -2.26 -9.63
N LEU A 940 -34.83 -1.51 -10.30
CA LEU A 940 -34.90 -1.29 -11.75
C LEU A 940 -34.52 -2.54 -12.54
N LYS A 941 -33.51 -3.29 -12.10
CA LYS A 941 -33.08 -4.56 -12.70
C LYS A 941 -34.17 -5.63 -12.58
N GLU A 942 -34.79 -5.76 -11.42
CA GLU A 942 -35.84 -6.78 -11.17
C GLU A 942 -37.15 -6.49 -11.93
N ASN A 943 -37.50 -5.22 -12.13
CA ASN A 943 -38.78 -4.82 -12.70
C ASN A 943 -38.70 -4.38 -14.17
N GLU A 944 -37.96 -3.30 -14.44
CA GLU A 944 -38.04 -2.56 -15.71
C GLU A 944 -37.04 -3.09 -16.75
N PHE A 945 -35.96 -3.74 -16.32
CA PHE A 945 -34.89 -4.25 -17.20
C PHE A 945 -34.62 -5.75 -17.00
N LYS A 946 -35.62 -6.51 -16.54
CA LYS A 946 -35.49 -7.92 -16.17
C LYS A 946 -34.89 -8.79 -17.28
N ASP A 947 -35.32 -8.57 -18.52
CA ASP A 947 -34.88 -9.31 -19.71
C ASP A 947 -33.38 -9.09 -20.04
N LEU A 948 -32.74 -8.06 -19.49
CA LEU A 948 -31.32 -7.72 -19.75
C LEU A 948 -30.34 -8.34 -18.74
N TYR A 949 -30.83 -8.95 -17.66
CA TYR A 949 -30.02 -9.43 -16.53
C TYR A 949 -30.38 -10.87 -16.11
N GLU A 950 -30.92 -11.68 -17.02
CA GLU A 950 -31.47 -13.01 -16.72
C GLU A 950 -30.45 -14.11 -16.32
N ASP A 951 -29.17 -13.80 -16.13
CA ASP A 951 -28.11 -14.83 -16.14
C ASP A 951 -27.17 -14.82 -14.93
N ASP A 952 -27.70 -14.83 -13.71
CA ASP A 952 -26.85 -14.88 -12.49
C ASP A 952 -27.05 -16.11 -11.60
N GLY A 953 -27.88 -17.08 -11.98
CA GLY A 953 -27.94 -18.42 -11.33
C GLY A 953 -28.20 -18.47 -9.80
N LYS A 954 -28.41 -17.33 -9.13
CA LYS A 954 -28.52 -17.24 -7.66
C LYS A 954 -29.91 -17.62 -7.18
N GLU A 955 -29.97 -18.44 -6.13
CA GLU A 955 -31.21 -18.74 -5.41
C GLU A 955 -31.86 -17.44 -4.92
N LYS A 956 -33.16 -17.26 -5.18
CA LYS A 956 -33.90 -16.06 -4.79
C LYS A 956 -34.09 -16.05 -3.27
N SER A 957 -33.46 -15.09 -2.57
CA SER A 957 -33.78 -14.80 -1.17
C SER A 957 -35.12 -14.04 -1.08
N TYR A 958 -36.07 -14.61 -0.35
CA TYR A 958 -37.42 -14.04 -0.20
C TYR A 958 -37.54 -13.07 1.00
N VAL A 959 -36.56 -13.06 1.90
CA VAL A 959 -36.53 -12.20 3.09
C VAL A 959 -35.21 -11.46 3.15
N LYS A 960 -35.26 -10.14 2.96
CA LYS A 960 -34.07 -9.27 2.97
C LYS A 960 -33.54 -9.02 4.39
N GLU A 961 -34.41 -9.00 5.41
CA GLU A 961 -34.02 -8.71 6.79
C GLU A 961 -34.87 -9.51 7.81
N THR A 962 -34.21 -10.14 8.78
CA THR A 962 -34.85 -10.78 9.93
C THR A 962 -34.51 -10.01 11.20
N GLN A 963 -35.53 -9.51 11.91
CA GLN A 963 -35.39 -8.83 13.19
C GLN A 963 -35.47 -9.83 14.35
N ILE A 964 -34.52 -9.78 15.28
CA ILE A 964 -34.55 -10.57 16.52
C ILE A 964 -34.94 -9.67 17.70
N ASP A 965 -35.91 -10.14 18.50
CA ASP A 965 -36.32 -9.54 19.76
C ASP A 965 -36.24 -10.60 20.85
N SER A 966 -35.25 -10.48 21.72
CA SER A 966 -34.89 -11.50 22.71
C SER A 966 -34.95 -10.93 24.13
N ASP A 967 -35.25 -11.75 25.13
CA ASP A 967 -34.97 -11.45 26.54
C ASP A 967 -33.59 -11.97 27.01
N PHE A 968 -32.82 -12.67 26.18
CA PHE A 968 -31.44 -13.12 26.49
C PHE A 968 -30.40 -11.98 26.51
N GLU A 969 -29.30 -12.17 27.24
CA GLU A 969 -28.17 -11.22 27.34
C GLU A 969 -27.21 -11.39 26.16
N LEU A 970 -27.59 -10.89 25.00
CA LEU A 970 -26.82 -10.99 23.75
C LEU A 970 -25.84 -9.81 23.63
N LEU A 971 -24.69 -9.84 24.30
CA LEU A 971 -23.74 -8.71 24.31
C LEU A 971 -22.29 -9.14 24.56
N PHE A 972 -21.34 -8.27 24.24
CA PHE A 972 -19.95 -8.34 24.70
C PHE A 972 -19.81 -7.71 26.10
N PRO A 973 -19.49 -8.50 27.15
CA PRO A 973 -19.33 -7.99 28.50
C PRO A 973 -18.22 -6.93 28.63
N ASP A 974 -18.34 -6.02 29.60
CA ASP A 974 -17.36 -4.93 29.81
C ASP A 974 -16.00 -5.45 30.28
N ASP A 975 -15.99 -6.61 30.96
CA ASP A 975 -14.82 -7.31 31.46
C ASP A 975 -14.13 -8.18 30.39
N TYR A 976 -14.86 -8.52 29.32
CA TYR A 976 -14.31 -9.25 28.17
C TYR A 976 -13.72 -8.29 27.12
N VAL A 977 -14.46 -7.21 26.78
CA VAL A 977 -13.98 -6.17 25.86
C VAL A 977 -14.23 -4.79 26.45
N ASN A 978 -13.21 -4.24 27.12
CA ASN A 978 -13.31 -2.98 27.86
C ASN A 978 -13.49 -1.75 26.93
N ASN A 979 -12.86 -1.79 25.74
CA ASN A 979 -12.89 -0.66 24.82
C ASN A 979 -14.21 -0.63 24.02
N ILE A 980 -14.96 0.46 24.16
CA ILE A 980 -16.27 0.66 23.50
C ILE A 980 -16.13 0.68 21.97
N THR A 981 -15.09 1.32 21.44
CA THR A 981 -14.84 1.43 20.00
C THR A 981 -14.59 0.05 19.41
N GLU A 982 -13.83 -0.80 20.11
CA GLU A 982 -13.57 -2.15 19.65
C GLU A 982 -14.83 -3.01 19.67
N ARG A 983 -15.64 -2.94 20.73
CA ARG A 983 -16.94 -3.62 20.74
C ARG A 983 -17.80 -3.23 19.54
N LEU A 984 -17.83 -1.94 19.20
CA LEU A 984 -18.58 -1.47 18.04
C LEU A 984 -18.03 -2.05 16.73
N ASN A 985 -16.71 -2.18 16.58
CA ASN A 985 -16.08 -2.85 15.44
C ASN A 985 -16.47 -4.32 15.38
N LEU A 986 -16.34 -5.06 16.49
CA LEU A 986 -16.70 -6.47 16.62
C LEU A 986 -18.18 -6.69 16.26
N TYR A 987 -19.10 -5.86 16.77
CA TYR A 987 -20.50 -5.95 16.38
C TYR A 987 -20.74 -5.62 14.89
N THR A 988 -19.93 -4.73 14.30
CA THR A 988 -20.04 -4.38 12.88
C THR A 988 -19.55 -5.52 12.00
N GLU A 989 -18.41 -6.11 12.34
CA GLU A 989 -17.83 -7.29 11.69
C GLU A 989 -18.80 -8.49 11.79
N LEU A 990 -19.31 -8.78 12.99
CA LEU A 990 -20.29 -9.84 13.22
C LEU A 990 -21.57 -9.67 12.36
N ASN A 991 -22.00 -8.44 12.09
CA ASN A 991 -23.17 -8.18 11.24
C ASN A 991 -22.88 -8.34 9.74
N SER A 992 -21.62 -8.31 9.32
CA SER A 992 -21.21 -8.51 7.92
C SER A 992 -21.03 -9.98 7.54
N ILE A 993 -20.79 -10.85 8.53
CA ILE A 993 -20.62 -12.29 8.34
C ILE A 993 -21.91 -12.91 7.81
N SER A 994 -21.78 -13.74 6.77
CA SER A 994 -22.93 -14.33 6.07
C SER A 994 -22.94 -15.85 6.02
N ASP A 995 -21.84 -16.50 6.42
CA ASP A 995 -21.71 -17.96 6.43
C ASP A 995 -21.10 -18.49 7.74
N GLU A 996 -21.23 -19.81 7.95
CA GLU A 996 -20.80 -20.48 9.18
C GLU A 996 -19.28 -20.62 9.28
N GLU A 997 -18.56 -20.72 8.16
CA GLU A 997 -17.11 -20.84 8.15
C GLU A 997 -16.46 -19.55 8.65
N GLU A 998 -16.90 -18.40 8.14
CA GLU A 998 -16.51 -17.05 8.57
C GLU A 998 -16.84 -16.82 10.06
N LEU A 999 -17.99 -17.33 10.54
CA LEU A 999 -18.37 -17.19 11.95
C LEU A 999 -17.50 -18.02 12.89
N GLN A 1000 -17.10 -19.22 12.46
CA GLN A 1000 -16.16 -20.05 13.22
C GLN A 1000 -14.76 -19.42 13.26
N GLU A 1001 -14.30 -18.86 12.14
CA GLU A 1001 -13.05 -18.10 12.09
C GLU A 1001 -13.10 -16.89 13.02
N TYR A 1002 -14.19 -16.12 12.98
CA TYR A 1002 -14.43 -14.99 13.88
C TYR A 1002 -14.45 -15.42 15.36
N GLN A 1003 -15.03 -16.58 15.66
CA GLN A 1003 -15.03 -17.16 17.01
C GLN A 1003 -13.61 -17.51 17.48
N LEU A 1004 -12.78 -18.07 16.60
CA LEU A 1004 -11.37 -18.35 16.88
C LEU A 1004 -10.58 -17.05 17.10
N HIS A 1005 -10.85 -16.01 16.32
CA HIS A 1005 -10.24 -14.69 16.46
C HIS A 1005 -10.58 -14.03 17.80
N LEU A 1006 -11.85 -14.11 18.24
CA LEU A 1006 -12.25 -13.62 19.56
C LEU A 1006 -11.49 -14.35 20.68
N ARG A 1007 -11.40 -15.68 20.59
CA ARG A 1007 -10.67 -16.51 21.57
C ARG A 1007 -9.20 -16.15 21.64
N ASP A 1008 -8.56 -15.94 20.48
CA ASP A 1008 -7.15 -15.60 20.43
C ASP A 1008 -6.85 -14.20 20.98
N ARG A 1009 -7.75 -13.23 20.78
CA ARG A 1009 -7.56 -11.82 21.15
C ARG A 1009 -7.96 -11.47 22.58
N PHE A 1010 -8.96 -12.15 23.12
CA PHE A 1010 -9.60 -11.81 24.40
C PHE A 1010 -9.70 -13.00 25.37
N GLY A 1011 -9.31 -14.21 24.95
CA GLY A 1011 -9.40 -15.41 25.76
C GLY A 1011 -10.77 -16.10 25.68
N PRO A 1012 -11.12 -16.99 26.62
CA PRO A 1012 -12.31 -17.83 26.55
C PRO A 1012 -13.61 -17.03 26.45
N LEU A 1013 -14.56 -17.51 25.66
CA LEU A 1013 -15.82 -16.82 25.38
C LEU A 1013 -16.76 -16.88 26.59
N PRO A 1014 -17.30 -15.76 27.07
CA PRO A 1014 -18.39 -15.73 28.03
C PRO A 1014 -19.71 -16.29 27.44
N GLU A 1015 -20.60 -16.81 28.29
CA GLU A 1015 -21.92 -17.34 27.89
C GLU A 1015 -22.73 -16.34 27.06
N SER A 1016 -22.73 -15.06 27.44
CA SER A 1016 -23.41 -13.97 26.72
C SER A 1016 -22.86 -13.73 25.31
N VAL A 1017 -21.58 -14.02 25.08
CA VAL A 1017 -20.95 -13.93 23.75
C VAL A 1017 -21.30 -15.15 22.92
N GLU A 1018 -21.32 -16.35 23.50
CA GLU A 1018 -21.76 -17.56 22.79
C GLU A 1018 -23.23 -17.44 22.35
N ASP A 1019 -24.10 -16.95 23.24
CA ASP A 1019 -25.49 -16.62 22.93
C ASP A 1019 -25.62 -15.57 21.82
N LEU A 1020 -24.76 -14.55 21.81
CA LEU A 1020 -24.72 -13.53 20.76
C LEU A 1020 -24.37 -14.16 19.39
N LEU A 1021 -23.36 -15.04 19.32
CA LEU A 1021 -23.01 -15.75 18.08
C LEU A 1021 -24.16 -16.65 17.61
N ASN A 1022 -24.78 -17.37 18.53
CA ASN A 1022 -25.97 -18.19 18.25
C ASN A 1022 -27.14 -17.37 17.71
N SER A 1023 -27.32 -16.12 18.17
CA SER A 1023 -28.36 -15.24 17.63
C SER A 1023 -28.19 -14.96 16.13
N VAL A 1024 -26.94 -14.92 15.63
CA VAL A 1024 -26.65 -14.75 14.20
C VAL A 1024 -27.05 -16.01 13.42
N ARG A 1025 -26.72 -17.20 13.94
CA ARG A 1025 -27.16 -18.48 13.36
C ARG A 1025 -28.68 -18.59 13.30
N ILE A 1026 -29.37 -18.19 14.38
CA ILE A 1026 -30.84 -18.13 14.43
C ILE A 1026 -31.38 -17.19 13.36
N LYS A 1027 -30.72 -16.03 13.14
CA LYS A 1027 -31.08 -15.06 12.10
C LYS A 1027 -31.00 -15.70 10.70
N TRP A 1028 -29.94 -16.44 10.40
CA TRP A 1028 -29.78 -17.12 9.11
C TRP A 1028 -30.82 -18.20 8.89
N PHE A 1029 -31.05 -19.06 9.87
CA PHE A 1029 -32.08 -20.10 9.77
C PHE A 1029 -33.47 -19.49 9.61
N ALA A 1030 -33.79 -18.45 10.38
CA ALA A 1030 -35.04 -17.73 10.26
C ALA A 1030 -35.22 -17.08 8.87
N SER A 1031 -34.17 -16.46 8.31
CA SER A 1031 -34.19 -15.88 6.97
C SER A 1031 -34.42 -16.95 5.89
N LYS A 1032 -33.71 -18.08 5.95
CA LYS A 1032 -33.91 -19.24 5.05
C LYS A 1032 -35.35 -19.76 5.10
N ILE A 1033 -35.97 -19.76 6.28
CA ILE A 1033 -37.35 -20.23 6.52
C ILE A 1033 -38.40 -19.15 6.18
N GLY A 1034 -38.02 -17.95 5.74
CA GLY A 1034 -38.93 -16.87 5.37
C GLY A 1034 -39.56 -16.13 6.56
N ILE A 1035 -38.87 -16.11 7.70
CA ILE A 1035 -39.28 -15.38 8.91
C ILE A 1035 -38.64 -13.98 8.92
N GLU A 1036 -39.48 -12.95 8.90
CA GLU A 1036 -39.06 -11.53 8.97
C GLU A 1036 -38.80 -11.06 10.42
N LYS A 1037 -39.43 -11.69 11.42
CA LYS A 1037 -39.22 -11.33 12.83
C LYS A 1037 -39.25 -12.56 13.73
N VAL A 1038 -38.23 -12.72 14.57
CA VAL A 1038 -38.14 -13.74 15.62
C VAL A 1038 -38.27 -13.07 16.98
N VAL A 1039 -39.16 -13.57 17.83
CA VAL A 1039 -39.31 -13.13 19.22
C VAL A 1039 -39.03 -14.32 20.15
N MET A 1040 -38.00 -14.22 20.97
CA MET A 1040 -37.63 -15.21 21.99
C MET A 1040 -37.86 -14.60 23.36
N LYS A 1041 -39.02 -14.89 23.97
CA LYS A 1041 -39.42 -14.31 25.26
C LYS A 1041 -40.18 -15.31 26.13
N LYS A 1042 -39.96 -15.27 27.44
CA LYS A 1042 -40.72 -16.05 28.44
C LYS A 1042 -40.76 -17.55 28.11
N GLY A 1043 -39.64 -18.10 27.63
CA GLY A 1043 -39.52 -19.53 27.28
C GLY A 1043 -40.22 -19.94 25.97
N LYS A 1044 -40.55 -18.99 25.08
CA LYS A 1044 -41.23 -19.25 23.80
C LYS A 1044 -40.50 -18.57 22.65
N LEU A 1045 -40.44 -19.25 21.49
CA LEU A 1045 -39.96 -18.70 20.23
C LEU A 1045 -41.14 -18.46 19.28
N LEU A 1046 -41.25 -17.24 18.77
CA LEU A 1046 -42.31 -16.79 17.87
C LEU A 1046 -41.69 -16.26 16.57
N GLY A 1047 -41.89 -16.94 15.46
CA GLY A 1047 -41.48 -16.50 14.13
C GLY A 1047 -42.65 -15.88 13.37
N TYR A 1048 -42.51 -14.64 12.89
CA TYR A 1048 -43.47 -13.96 12.03
C TYR A 1048 -43.02 -14.06 10.57
N PHE A 1049 -43.81 -14.73 9.74
CA PHE A 1049 -43.53 -14.87 8.30
C PHE A 1049 -43.62 -13.54 7.55
N VAL A 1050 -43.24 -13.55 6.27
CA VAL A 1050 -43.32 -12.42 5.32
C VAL A 1050 -44.66 -11.71 5.42
N SER A 1051 -44.65 -10.37 5.47
CA SER A 1051 -45.87 -9.57 5.62
C SER A 1051 -46.72 -9.49 4.35
N ASP A 1052 -46.09 -9.64 3.18
CA ASP A 1052 -46.76 -9.67 1.88
C ASP A 1052 -47.31 -11.07 1.55
N GLN A 1053 -48.64 -11.20 1.55
CA GLN A 1053 -49.34 -12.44 1.23
C GLN A 1053 -49.25 -12.85 -0.24
N GLN A 1054 -48.87 -11.94 -1.15
CA GLN A 1054 -48.67 -12.23 -2.57
C GLN A 1054 -47.22 -12.61 -2.89
N SER A 1055 -46.34 -12.65 -1.88
CA SER A 1055 -44.96 -13.07 -2.05
C SER A 1055 -44.87 -14.49 -2.61
N ALA A 1056 -43.99 -14.68 -3.59
CA ALA A 1056 -43.67 -15.98 -4.16
C ALA A 1056 -43.13 -16.99 -3.12
N PHE A 1057 -42.76 -16.54 -1.92
CA PHE A 1057 -42.38 -17.38 -0.80
C PHE A 1057 -43.46 -18.39 -0.41
N TYR A 1058 -44.74 -17.99 -0.36
CA TYR A 1058 -45.83 -18.88 0.06
C TYR A 1058 -46.12 -20.01 -0.94
N GLN A 1059 -45.58 -19.90 -2.16
CA GLN A 1059 -45.66 -20.91 -3.22
C GLN A 1059 -44.35 -21.71 -3.34
N SER A 1060 -43.36 -21.44 -2.48
CA SER A 1060 -42.04 -22.07 -2.55
C SER A 1060 -42.00 -23.48 -1.94
N ASN A 1061 -41.05 -24.29 -2.40
CA ASN A 1061 -40.74 -25.59 -1.78
C ASN A 1061 -40.32 -25.45 -0.31
N THR A 1062 -39.69 -24.33 0.06
CA THR A 1062 -39.27 -24.04 1.43
C THR A 1062 -40.45 -23.92 2.38
N PHE A 1063 -41.49 -23.17 2.00
CA PHE A 1063 -42.71 -23.06 2.80
C PHE A 1063 -43.44 -24.41 2.92
N THR A 1064 -43.41 -25.22 1.87
CA THR A 1064 -43.97 -26.58 1.88
C THR A 1064 -43.26 -27.48 2.90
N LYS A 1065 -41.92 -27.43 2.98
CA LYS A 1065 -41.14 -28.16 4.01
C LYS A 1065 -41.50 -27.73 5.42
N VAL A 1066 -41.69 -26.42 5.65
CA VAL A 1066 -42.10 -25.88 6.96
C VAL A 1066 -43.47 -26.44 7.38
N LEU A 1067 -44.44 -26.48 6.46
CA LEU A 1067 -45.76 -27.05 6.73
C LEU A 1067 -45.69 -28.55 7.06
N GLN A 1068 -44.88 -29.32 6.33
CA GLN A 1068 -44.66 -30.75 6.61
C GLN A 1068 -44.01 -30.98 7.98
N TYR A 1069 -43.05 -30.14 8.36
CA TYR A 1069 -42.41 -30.22 9.68
C TYR A 1069 -43.41 -29.92 10.81
N VAL A 1070 -44.22 -28.87 10.66
CA VAL A 1070 -45.26 -28.53 11.65
C VAL A 1070 -46.31 -29.62 11.79
N GLN A 1071 -46.69 -30.28 10.70
CA GLN A 1071 -47.63 -31.41 10.73
C GLN A 1071 -47.06 -32.65 11.42
N SER A 1072 -45.76 -32.93 11.24
CA SER A 1072 -45.09 -34.08 11.88
C SER A 1072 -44.72 -33.85 13.35
N HIS A 1073 -44.59 -32.58 13.78
CA HIS A 1073 -44.15 -32.20 15.14
C HIS A 1073 -45.16 -31.31 15.89
N ALA A 1074 -46.46 -31.65 15.79
CA ALA A 1074 -47.58 -30.87 16.34
C ALA A 1074 -47.54 -30.65 17.87
N GLY A 1075 -46.75 -31.43 18.61
CA GLY A 1075 -46.54 -31.25 20.06
C GLY A 1075 -45.49 -30.20 20.44
N ILE A 1076 -44.62 -29.81 19.50
CA ILE A 1076 -43.46 -28.94 19.75
C ILE A 1076 -43.65 -27.57 19.09
N CYS A 1077 -44.33 -27.54 17.93
CA CYS A 1077 -44.53 -26.31 17.17
C CYS A 1077 -45.96 -26.20 16.61
N ARG A 1078 -46.44 -24.98 16.43
CA ARG A 1078 -47.75 -24.69 15.83
C ARG A 1078 -47.72 -23.43 14.98
N ILE A 1079 -48.52 -23.39 13.93
CA ILE A 1079 -48.78 -22.17 13.15
C ILE A 1079 -50.11 -21.57 13.57
N LYS A 1080 -50.14 -20.25 13.77
CA LYS A 1080 -51.36 -19.46 14.01
C LYS A 1080 -51.39 -18.23 13.12
N GLU A 1081 -52.59 -17.82 12.74
CA GLU A 1081 -52.81 -16.52 12.11
C GLU A 1081 -53.08 -15.45 13.17
N LYS A 1082 -52.47 -14.28 13.00
CA LYS A 1082 -52.67 -13.13 13.89
C LYS A 1082 -53.01 -11.89 13.06
N GLN A 1083 -54.11 -11.22 13.42
CA GLN A 1083 -54.45 -9.91 12.87
C GLN A 1083 -53.44 -8.87 13.40
N THR A 1084 -52.67 -8.24 12.52
CA THR A 1084 -51.78 -7.12 12.84
C THR A 1084 -52.31 -5.82 12.23
N ARG A 1085 -51.73 -4.67 12.62
CA ARG A 1085 -52.10 -3.35 12.07
C ARG A 1085 -51.92 -3.24 10.54
N ASN A 1086 -51.10 -4.10 9.95
CA ASN A 1086 -50.79 -4.11 8.51
C ASN A 1086 -51.41 -5.31 7.76
N GLY A 1087 -52.30 -6.08 8.39
CA GLY A 1087 -52.97 -7.25 7.79
C GLY A 1087 -52.86 -8.54 8.60
N LEU A 1088 -53.40 -9.64 8.05
CA LEU A 1088 -53.29 -11.01 8.57
C LEU A 1088 -51.86 -11.53 8.38
N ARG A 1089 -51.23 -12.01 9.45
CA ARG A 1089 -49.86 -12.52 9.40
C ARG A 1089 -49.75 -13.91 10.02
N LEU A 1090 -49.08 -14.82 9.32
CA LEU A 1090 -48.79 -16.17 9.80
C LEU A 1090 -47.66 -16.15 10.82
N LEU A 1091 -47.78 -17.00 11.84
CA LEU A 1091 -46.93 -16.99 13.03
C LEU A 1091 -46.58 -18.43 13.42
N LEU A 1092 -45.30 -18.77 13.45
CA LEU A 1092 -44.76 -20.05 13.92
C LEU A 1092 -44.43 -19.93 15.42
N ILE A 1093 -44.88 -20.87 16.24
CA ILE A 1093 -44.73 -20.83 17.70
C ILE A 1093 -44.08 -22.13 18.17
N PHE A 1094 -42.97 -22.02 18.89
CA PHE A 1094 -42.36 -23.10 19.67
C PHE A 1094 -42.49 -22.81 21.17
N GLU A 1095 -42.80 -23.85 21.96
CA GLU A 1095 -42.86 -23.77 23.42
C GLU A 1095 -41.62 -24.41 24.06
N ASN A 1096 -41.27 -24.00 25.29
CA ASN A 1096 -40.11 -24.48 26.06
C ASN A 1096 -38.71 -24.13 25.51
N VAL A 1097 -38.58 -23.01 24.80
CA VAL A 1097 -37.29 -22.49 24.31
C VAL A 1097 -36.67 -21.56 25.35
N GLY A 1098 -35.80 -22.12 26.20
CA GLY A 1098 -35.18 -21.42 27.34
C GLY A 1098 -33.74 -20.95 27.15
N SER A 1099 -33.09 -21.29 26.03
CA SER A 1099 -31.72 -20.86 25.67
C SER A 1099 -31.61 -20.67 24.15
N THR A 1100 -30.54 -20.02 23.69
CA THR A 1100 -30.29 -19.84 22.25
C THR A 1100 -29.95 -21.16 21.56
N ASP A 1101 -29.25 -22.08 22.22
CA ASP A 1101 -28.98 -23.43 21.69
C ASP A 1101 -30.27 -24.19 21.39
N LYS A 1102 -31.22 -24.18 22.34
CA LYS A 1102 -32.53 -24.81 22.13
C LYS A 1102 -33.31 -24.16 21.00
N ALA A 1103 -33.11 -22.87 20.74
CA ALA A 1103 -33.72 -22.19 19.61
C ALA A 1103 -33.12 -22.65 18.27
N LEU A 1104 -31.82 -22.94 18.23
CA LEU A 1104 -31.16 -23.52 17.07
C LEU A 1104 -31.61 -24.96 16.83
N ASP A 1105 -31.66 -25.78 17.88
CA ASP A 1105 -32.08 -27.18 17.80
C ASP A 1105 -33.48 -27.34 17.20
N VAL A 1106 -34.41 -26.44 17.52
CA VAL A 1106 -35.78 -26.50 16.98
C VAL A 1106 -35.91 -25.97 15.55
N LEU A 1107 -34.98 -25.11 15.10
CA LEU A 1107 -34.99 -24.51 13.75
C LEU A 1107 -34.16 -25.32 12.73
N ARG A 1108 -33.04 -25.91 13.15
CA ARG A 1108 -32.11 -26.67 12.30
C ARG A 1108 -32.79 -27.78 11.46
N PRO A 1109 -33.69 -28.62 12.02
CA PRO A 1109 -34.36 -29.68 11.26
C PRO A 1109 -35.23 -29.18 10.10
N ILE A 1110 -35.69 -27.92 10.16
CA ILE A 1110 -36.55 -27.30 9.13
C ILE A 1110 -35.73 -26.85 7.92
N VAL A 1111 -34.48 -26.44 8.16
CA VAL A 1111 -33.56 -25.97 7.11
C VAL A 1111 -32.96 -27.13 6.31
N GLY A 1112 -32.87 -28.33 6.92
CA GLY A 1112 -32.40 -29.55 6.26
C GLY A 1112 -30.91 -29.85 6.43
N GLU A 1113 -30.23 -29.23 7.39
CA GLU A 1113 -28.84 -29.53 7.76
C GLU A 1113 -28.82 -30.68 8.80
N THR A 1114 -28.63 -31.92 8.34
CA THR A 1114 -28.34 -33.07 9.22
C THR A 1114 -26.88 -33.03 9.69
N GLU A 1115 -26.64 -33.28 10.98
CA GLU A 1115 -25.32 -33.31 11.62
C GLU A 1115 -24.33 -34.31 10.98
N GLU A 1116 -23.20 -33.81 10.50
CA GLU A 1116 -21.90 -34.47 10.74
C GLU A 1116 -21.18 -33.66 11.83
N ILE A 1117 -21.48 -33.95 13.11
CA ILE A 1117 -20.64 -33.48 14.21
C ILE A 1117 -19.46 -34.44 14.31
N SER A 1118 -18.31 -34.02 13.79
CA SER A 1118 -17.01 -34.52 14.21
C SER A 1118 -16.83 -34.24 15.70
N GLN A 1119 -16.65 -35.30 16.48
CA GLN A 1119 -16.31 -35.23 17.89
C GLN A 1119 -15.09 -34.31 18.12
N PRO A 1120 -15.06 -33.52 19.20
CA PRO A 1120 -13.85 -32.78 19.55
C PRO A 1120 -12.77 -33.79 19.99
N ALA A 1121 -11.66 -33.84 19.26
CA ALA A 1121 -10.44 -34.42 19.77
C ALA A 1121 -9.89 -33.51 20.88
N SER A 1122 -9.50 -34.14 21.98
CA SER A 1122 -8.85 -33.62 23.19
C SER A 1122 -7.84 -32.49 22.99
#